data_AF-A0A7W1NUI4-F1
#
_entry.id   AF-A0A7W1NUI4-F1
#
_cell.length_a   1.000
_cell.length_b   1.000
_cell.length_c   1.000
_cell.angle_alpha   90.00
_cell.angle_beta   90.00
_cell.angle_gamma   90.00
#
_symmetry.space_group_name_H-M   'P 1'
#
loop_
_entity.id
_entity.type
_entity.pdbx_description
1 polymer ?
#
loop_
_entity_poly.entity_id
_entity_poly.type
_entity_poly.pdbx_seq_one_letter_code
_entity_poly.pdbx_strand_id
1 'polypeptide(L)'
;YYVEYPLNNVQEGDTISIDAHATSGDLDLYTGIFFGDEVVAENDDCDNSTKDSCLEYPQAKAGDYTVVVTRYGYEKGETSGSFEVSIKVGKGTTTIASNNNDTTTTTIAAGYPVVAPTPNIADWTVLVYMGADNNLEDGLINDLDEFERAGGSTPSVRILALLDRTPDYDTSNGNWTDTRLFEPGPDTSDDYQTVYPPTLDTKPLGDLGEIDTSYPGNLLDFIVWGVKAYPAQHYAIILNDHGGAWYGTVQDETTGQGLLTIPGLSQTFDAALKNTGLKKFDLLINDACLMSGVEHYAAMSRYFDYAIGSPEITLNPSFDMTLLTQLLNKNPNMDIGQLGKKIADKYVTDMESVSADTEPVLGADVTNLQQFGNVTDALNQFTDVVNSNPRAFISLIGQARANTYAYSFFLPEDQYGPPTSIDVGDFMRRVSAATDDKQLKDAADNVDIALDSVRIYGTSGNQLSKYTSYYNIYFPQRSTDFDPSYVEQSPLQDWAQMLRTFYGGASPQSRAFRGPQGSAALAPSSIPVVNITNIYPEESTSIAEPITISMEVTGRNISQGKFTVDKIEADGTAVRLRTARIITNVVVDGVVQQLNQWNPGVDDSDFTWDAQLPLVSDGKTSSFEQVVTIGGVSSLAGRYRYPGSENWQAVTVMFDDNGNVDNVVSGSAGSNAVASIRIEAGGTFQTFRSEVTADGRVLQKDGTNFTWPEKGISWDYAPAPTGQYNLGFLIESAGGTTGFSSAKVNVDNDQVDKSLLGYVDADFGLVFQRPTGWYAVDYFPADDFLQTGSLDDKQYMVDYIGKDGVTDLKEIAQAVLDKYNFTSDDTFKKTKVGGLDALEFTFHYTNDTGDFTGHAFAVYREELGYGMVFSSEATDPDNVESNYQLFLDHLQFFDATKVRAKDTGVWSSDSFTSETHFPVPTTWMPGAEDVKDSKWWYYHPNDDKTDPTFAAVEVYKSSDDDVASWLTDLLNEVVADKPDYKLVSQDKYYGEKNTWNFATFTHTGDNGEEITGRLYVTIKNKVPYAIWFEAPTEKFNETFTNIFTIMLDGFRIDDPKPDSSS
;
A
#
# COMPACT_ATOMS: atom_id res chain seq x y z
N TYR A 1 17.63 -12.23 25.93
CA TYR A 1 18.97 -12.86 26.01
C TYR A 1 18.88 -14.13 26.84
N TYR A 2 19.33 -15.27 26.33
CA TYR A 2 19.40 -16.54 27.05
C TYR A 2 20.73 -17.25 26.76
N VAL A 3 21.12 -18.19 27.63
CA VAL A 3 22.29 -19.05 27.46
C VAL A 3 21.83 -20.50 27.47
N GLU A 4 22.29 -21.28 26.49
CA GLU A 4 21.99 -22.71 26.39
C GLU A 4 23.14 -23.58 26.85
N TYR A 5 22.80 -24.66 27.55
CA TYR A 5 23.71 -25.70 27.98
C TYR A 5 23.19 -27.06 27.51
N PRO A 6 23.77 -27.62 26.44
CA PRO A 6 23.35 -28.93 25.94
C PRO A 6 23.79 -30.05 26.91
N LEU A 7 22.86 -30.96 27.18
CA LEU A 7 23.03 -32.15 28.02
C LEU A 7 22.84 -33.40 27.17
N ASN A 8 23.94 -34.02 26.75
CA ASN A 8 23.90 -35.18 25.87
C ASN A 8 23.84 -36.49 26.66
N ASN A 9 23.07 -37.46 26.16
CA ASN A 9 22.94 -38.82 26.70
C ASN A 9 22.43 -38.92 28.15
N VAL A 10 21.43 -38.11 28.53
CA VAL A 10 20.74 -38.26 29.82
C VAL A 10 20.10 -39.64 29.89
N GLN A 11 20.30 -40.39 30.99
CA GLN A 11 19.79 -41.76 31.11
C GLN A 11 18.34 -41.76 31.62
N GLU A 12 17.58 -42.78 31.22
CA GLU A 12 16.21 -42.93 31.71
C GLU A 12 16.19 -43.06 33.24
N GLY A 13 15.42 -42.20 33.91
CA GLY A 13 15.31 -42.14 35.36
C GLY A 13 16.28 -41.18 36.05
N ASP A 14 17.18 -40.50 35.32
CA ASP A 14 18.06 -39.49 35.89
C ASP A 14 17.27 -38.27 36.43
N THR A 15 17.90 -37.50 37.31
CA THR A 15 17.39 -36.20 37.77
C THR A 15 18.31 -35.12 37.26
N ILE A 16 17.75 -34.11 36.58
CA ILE A 16 18.48 -32.91 36.16
C ILE A 16 18.21 -31.84 37.22
N SER A 17 19.24 -31.40 37.94
CA SER A 17 19.15 -30.33 38.93
C SER A 17 19.94 -29.11 38.43
N ILE A 18 19.33 -27.94 38.49
CA ILE A 18 19.88 -26.64 38.13
C ILE A 18 19.79 -25.73 39.35
N ASP A 19 20.88 -25.03 39.63
CA ASP A 19 20.97 -24.01 40.67
C ASP A 19 21.66 -22.80 40.02
N ALA A 20 20.90 -21.76 39.72
CA ALA A 20 21.35 -20.56 39.03
C ALA A 20 21.19 -19.34 39.93
N HIS A 21 22.28 -18.62 40.19
CA HIS A 21 22.27 -17.44 41.05
C HIS A 21 22.85 -16.22 40.34
N ALA A 22 22.22 -15.07 40.54
CA ALA A 22 22.71 -13.80 40.02
C ALA A 22 23.99 -13.39 40.78
N THR A 23 25.04 -13.05 40.04
CA THR A 23 26.33 -12.63 40.59
C THR A 23 26.57 -11.12 40.47
N SER A 24 25.76 -10.41 39.70
CA SER A 24 25.77 -8.94 39.60
C SER A 24 24.41 -8.39 39.16
N GLY A 25 24.22 -7.07 39.27
CA GLY A 25 23.02 -6.38 38.79
C GLY A 25 21.76 -6.63 39.63
N ASP A 26 20.59 -6.48 39.01
CA ASP A 26 19.26 -6.72 39.59
C ASP A 26 18.52 -7.90 38.93
N LEU A 27 19.29 -8.71 38.18
CA LEU A 27 18.84 -9.84 37.37
C LEU A 27 17.86 -10.72 38.13
N ASP A 28 16.73 -10.95 37.48
CA ASP A 28 15.70 -11.89 37.90
C ASP A 28 15.81 -13.12 37.01
N LEU A 29 16.24 -14.25 37.54
CA LEU A 29 16.63 -15.40 36.73
C LEU A 29 15.43 -16.23 36.30
N TYR A 30 15.57 -16.90 35.16
CA TYR A 30 14.65 -17.91 34.68
C TYR A 30 15.43 -19.07 34.12
N THR A 31 15.06 -20.30 34.48
CA THR A 31 15.66 -21.51 33.93
C THR A 31 14.60 -22.40 33.30
N GLY A 32 14.92 -22.97 32.15
CA GLY A 32 14.08 -23.93 31.44
C GLY A 32 14.88 -25.17 31.03
N ILE A 33 14.23 -26.34 31.04
CA ILE A 33 14.78 -27.61 30.54
C ILE A 33 13.93 -28.02 29.34
N PHE A 34 14.58 -28.26 28.21
CA PHE A 34 13.98 -28.63 26.94
C PHE A 34 14.35 -30.06 26.57
N PHE A 35 13.40 -30.81 26.00
CA PHE A 35 13.60 -32.12 25.39
C PHE A 35 13.12 -32.07 23.94
N GLY A 36 14.05 -31.87 22.99
CA GLY A 36 13.68 -31.34 21.67
C GLY A 36 13.17 -29.91 21.80
N ASP A 37 12.03 -29.60 21.17
CA ASP A 37 11.41 -28.26 21.24
C ASP A 37 10.39 -28.10 22.40
N GLU A 38 10.18 -29.16 23.19
CA GLU A 38 9.21 -29.15 24.31
C GLU A 38 9.90 -28.72 25.61
N VAL A 39 9.36 -27.68 26.27
CA VAL A 39 9.73 -27.32 27.65
C VAL A 39 9.17 -28.36 28.61
N VAL A 40 10.05 -29.10 29.28
CA VAL A 40 9.65 -30.17 30.21
C VAL A 40 9.69 -29.74 31.68
N ALA A 41 10.40 -28.66 31.99
CA ALA A 41 10.43 -28.05 33.32
C ALA A 41 10.96 -26.61 33.23
N GLU A 42 10.46 -25.71 34.08
CA GLU A 42 10.91 -24.31 34.14
C GLU A 42 10.69 -23.74 35.55
N ASN A 43 11.50 -22.75 35.95
CA ASN A 43 11.32 -22.01 37.19
C ASN A 43 12.08 -20.67 37.16
N ASP A 44 11.58 -19.68 37.89
CA ASP A 44 12.17 -18.35 38.07
C ASP A 44 12.78 -18.15 39.46
N ASP A 45 12.15 -18.65 40.52
CA ASP A 45 12.60 -18.42 41.90
C ASP A 45 12.91 -19.71 42.69
N CYS A 46 14.05 -19.79 43.37
CA CYS A 46 14.37 -20.85 44.34
C CYS A 46 13.39 -20.82 45.52
N ASP A 47 13.04 -19.61 45.98
CA ASP A 47 11.97 -19.31 46.93
C ASP A 47 11.57 -17.82 46.87
N ASN A 48 10.46 -17.45 47.52
CA ASN A 48 9.91 -16.08 47.52
C ASN A 48 10.84 -14.98 48.11
N SER A 49 12.04 -15.31 48.58
CA SER A 49 13.01 -14.37 49.16
C SER A 49 14.23 -14.10 48.28
N THR A 50 14.36 -14.78 47.14
CA THR A 50 15.47 -14.64 46.19
C THR A 50 14.94 -14.49 44.77
N LYS A 51 15.74 -13.90 43.88
CA LYS A 51 15.52 -13.91 42.43
C LYS A 51 16.40 -14.91 41.69
N ASP A 52 17.02 -15.81 42.46
CA ASP A 52 17.84 -16.89 41.95
C ASP A 52 16.90 -18.03 41.51
N SER A 53 17.26 -18.79 40.48
CA SER A 53 16.40 -19.84 39.92
C SER A 53 16.95 -21.23 40.24
N CYS A 54 16.13 -22.07 40.89
CA CYS A 54 16.47 -23.46 41.22
C CYS A 54 15.45 -24.41 40.59
N LEU A 55 15.90 -25.39 39.81
CA LEU A 55 15.01 -26.29 39.08
C LEU A 55 15.46 -27.74 39.22
N GLU A 56 14.55 -28.63 39.64
CA GLU A 56 14.79 -30.08 39.62
C GLU A 56 13.77 -30.80 38.74
N TYR A 57 14.28 -31.56 37.76
CA TYR A 57 13.48 -32.41 36.90
C TYR A 57 13.83 -33.89 37.13
N PRO A 58 13.06 -34.60 37.98
CA PRO A 58 13.29 -36.02 38.28
C PRO A 58 12.67 -36.94 37.24
N GLN A 59 13.22 -38.15 37.10
CA GLN A 59 12.72 -39.20 36.19
C GLN A 59 12.75 -38.79 34.71
N ALA A 60 13.85 -38.17 34.27
CA ALA A 60 14.05 -37.79 32.88
C ALA A 60 13.96 -39.01 31.94
N LYS A 61 13.35 -38.83 30.76
CA LYS A 61 13.40 -39.81 29.66
C LYS A 61 14.83 -39.87 29.11
N ALA A 62 15.24 -41.02 28.56
CA ALA A 62 16.53 -41.12 27.88
C ALA A 62 16.58 -40.26 26.62
N GLY A 63 17.63 -39.45 26.47
CA GLY A 63 17.89 -38.63 25.28
C GLY A 63 18.65 -37.34 25.61
N ASP A 64 18.66 -36.41 24.66
CA ASP A 64 19.39 -35.14 24.78
C ASP A 64 18.44 -34.03 25.26
N TYR A 65 18.94 -33.18 26.15
CA TYR A 65 18.21 -32.05 26.71
C TYR A 65 18.99 -30.76 26.51
N THR A 66 18.30 -29.63 26.50
CA THR A 66 18.93 -28.30 26.53
C THR A 66 18.47 -27.57 27.79
N VAL A 67 19.41 -27.10 28.59
CA VAL A 67 19.11 -26.19 29.70
C VAL A 67 19.27 -24.76 29.22
N VAL A 68 18.23 -23.95 29.39
CA VAL A 68 18.23 -22.53 29.06
C VAL A 68 18.26 -21.74 30.36
N VAL A 69 19.18 -20.78 30.47
CA VAL A 69 19.23 -19.80 31.57
C VAL A 69 19.04 -18.42 30.98
N THR A 70 18.07 -17.68 31.48
CA THR A 70 17.64 -16.38 30.96
C THR A 70 17.11 -15.51 32.08
N ARG A 71 16.44 -14.40 31.75
CA ARG A 71 15.79 -13.53 32.73
C ARG A 71 14.28 -13.78 32.78
N TYR A 72 13.69 -13.64 33.96
CA TYR A 72 12.25 -13.69 34.17
C TYR A 72 11.57 -12.58 33.37
N GLY A 73 10.45 -12.92 32.73
CA GLY A 73 9.75 -12.03 31.81
C GLY A 73 10.58 -11.72 30.55
N TYR A 74 11.38 -12.69 30.07
CA TYR A 74 12.26 -12.68 28.88
C TYR A 74 12.07 -11.53 27.88
N GLU A 75 10.83 -11.32 27.43
CA GLU A 75 10.41 -10.35 26.41
C GLU A 75 10.39 -8.89 26.88
N LYS A 76 10.23 -8.63 28.18
CA LYS A 76 10.10 -7.27 28.77
C LYS A 76 11.44 -6.62 29.14
N GLY A 77 12.50 -7.40 29.33
CA GLY A 77 13.86 -6.89 29.50
C GLY A 77 14.16 -6.09 30.78
N GLU A 78 13.34 -6.16 31.83
CA GLU A 78 13.37 -5.21 32.96
C GLU A 78 14.56 -5.38 33.93
N THR A 79 15.23 -6.53 33.96
CA THR A 79 16.36 -6.80 34.88
C THR A 79 17.63 -7.21 34.14
N SER A 80 18.78 -6.95 34.75
CA SER A 80 20.10 -7.14 34.11
C SER A 80 21.16 -7.61 35.11
N GLY A 81 22.14 -8.38 34.65
CA GLY A 81 23.21 -8.87 35.52
C GLY A 81 23.94 -10.09 34.97
N SER A 82 25.02 -10.46 35.66
CA SER A 82 25.77 -11.71 35.46
C SER A 82 25.19 -12.81 36.33
N PHE A 83 25.43 -14.07 35.98
CA PHE A 83 24.99 -15.21 36.79
C PHE A 83 26.00 -16.35 36.80
N GLU A 84 25.88 -17.22 37.78
CA GLU A 84 26.54 -18.51 37.85
C GLU A 84 25.46 -19.59 37.88
N VAL A 85 25.67 -20.69 37.15
CA VAL A 85 24.76 -21.82 37.10
C VAL A 85 25.51 -23.12 37.36
N SER A 86 24.92 -23.96 38.21
CA SER A 86 25.37 -25.30 38.54
C SER A 86 24.36 -26.31 38.00
N ILE A 87 24.77 -27.10 37.01
CA ILE A 87 23.93 -28.14 36.40
C ILE A 87 24.44 -29.52 36.80
N LYS A 88 23.56 -30.39 37.26
CA LYS A 88 23.87 -31.77 37.66
C LYS A 88 22.88 -32.76 37.06
N VAL A 89 23.39 -33.80 36.41
CA VAL A 89 22.57 -34.89 35.83
C VAL A 89 22.85 -36.20 36.56
N GLY A 90 21.83 -36.76 37.20
CA GLY A 90 21.90 -38.03 37.94
C GLY A 90 22.98 -38.03 39.03
N LYS A 91 23.86 -39.04 39.01
CA LYS A 91 25.06 -39.11 39.90
C LYS A 91 26.31 -38.47 39.28
N GLY A 92 26.17 -37.78 38.15
CA GLY A 92 27.25 -37.14 37.42
C GLY A 92 27.89 -35.97 38.15
N THR A 93 28.99 -35.48 37.59
CA THR A 93 29.72 -34.30 38.05
C THR A 93 28.88 -33.04 37.82
N THR A 94 28.87 -32.13 38.79
CA THR A 94 28.30 -30.79 38.63
C THR A 94 29.13 -29.96 37.66
N THR A 95 28.49 -29.40 36.63
CA THR A 95 29.08 -28.38 35.76
C THR A 95 28.74 -27.01 36.34
N ILE A 96 29.75 -26.24 36.74
CA ILE A 96 29.58 -24.84 37.12
C ILE A 96 29.98 -23.99 35.91
N ALA A 97 29.06 -23.17 35.43
CA ALA A 97 29.30 -22.22 34.35
C ALA A 97 28.93 -20.81 34.85
N SER A 98 29.73 -19.81 34.49
CA SER A 98 29.48 -18.41 34.80
C SER A 98 29.26 -17.63 33.51
N ASN A 99 28.24 -16.79 33.46
CA ASN A 99 28.09 -15.80 32.40
C ASN A 99 28.43 -14.42 32.93
N ASN A 100 29.49 -13.82 32.35
CA ASN A 100 29.96 -12.46 32.66
C ASN A 100 29.48 -11.43 31.64
N ASN A 101 28.27 -11.59 31.10
CA ASN A 101 27.73 -10.61 30.15
C ASN A 101 26.95 -9.51 30.89
N ASP A 102 27.69 -8.71 31.66
CA ASP A 102 27.35 -7.30 31.82
C ASP A 102 27.79 -6.58 30.52
N THR A 103 26.97 -6.63 29.48
CA THR A 103 27.20 -5.82 28.26
C THR A 103 27.00 -4.33 28.50
N THR A 104 26.75 -3.88 29.74
CA THR A 104 26.70 -2.45 30.05
C THR A 104 28.06 -1.88 30.48
N THR A 105 29.11 -2.70 30.57
CA THR A 105 30.51 -2.28 30.75
C THR A 105 31.53 -3.18 30.01
N THR A 106 31.40 -3.36 28.70
CA THR A 106 32.46 -4.04 27.92
C THR A 106 33.62 -3.09 27.59
N THR A 107 34.84 -3.57 27.84
CA THR A 107 36.02 -3.10 27.09
C THR A 107 35.82 -3.44 25.62
N ILE A 108 36.03 -2.49 24.71
CA ILE A 108 36.00 -2.66 23.24
C ILE A 108 36.57 -4.04 22.87
N ALA A 109 35.88 -4.83 22.04
CA ALA A 109 36.33 -6.16 21.65
C ALA A 109 37.78 -6.19 21.13
N ALA A 110 38.44 -7.34 21.30
CA ALA A 110 39.79 -7.54 20.81
C ALA A 110 39.83 -7.49 19.27
N GLY A 111 40.74 -6.71 18.70
CA GLY A 111 40.87 -6.54 17.24
C GLY A 111 40.94 -5.07 16.83
N TYR A 112 40.23 -4.20 17.56
CA TYR A 112 40.30 -2.75 17.34
C TYR A 112 41.72 -2.19 17.58
N PRO A 113 42.24 -1.35 16.67
CA PRO A 113 43.58 -0.81 16.80
C PRO A 113 43.66 0.14 18.00
N VAL A 114 44.70 -0.05 18.82
CA VAL A 114 45.02 0.87 19.92
C VAL A 114 45.70 2.10 19.34
N VAL A 115 44.92 3.13 19.06
CA VAL A 115 45.41 4.41 18.57
C VAL A 115 45.74 5.30 19.77
N ALA A 116 46.94 5.91 19.79
CA ALA A 116 47.23 6.93 20.79
C ALA A 116 46.29 8.13 20.56
N PRO A 117 45.60 8.65 21.60
CA PRO A 117 44.68 9.77 21.42
C PRO A 117 45.37 10.92 20.70
N THR A 118 44.79 11.36 19.58
CA THR A 118 45.35 12.47 18.81
C THR A 118 45.36 13.74 19.68
N PRO A 119 46.46 14.52 19.74
CA PRO A 119 46.59 15.64 20.66
C PRO A 119 45.71 16.85 20.33
N ASN A 120 45.06 16.87 19.15
CA ASN A 120 44.13 17.92 18.72
C ASN A 120 42.74 17.29 18.53
N ILE A 121 41.76 17.81 19.25
CA ILE A 121 40.33 17.48 19.05
C ILE A 121 39.92 17.98 17.66
N ALA A 122 39.36 17.10 16.84
CA ALA A 122 38.87 17.45 15.50
C ALA A 122 37.59 18.30 15.59
N ASP A 123 37.21 18.96 14.50
CA ASP A 123 35.90 19.60 14.43
C ASP A 123 34.81 18.51 14.29
N TRP A 124 35.02 17.53 13.41
CA TRP A 124 34.10 16.39 13.20
C TRP A 124 34.79 15.03 13.27
N THR A 125 34.07 14.05 13.81
CA THR A 125 34.27 12.63 13.52
C THR A 125 33.00 12.04 12.94
N VAL A 126 33.11 11.50 11.73
CA VAL A 126 32.05 10.81 10.99
C VAL A 126 32.32 9.32 11.09
N LEU A 127 31.37 8.57 11.67
CA LEU A 127 31.43 7.12 11.82
C LEU A 127 30.50 6.49 10.80
N VAL A 128 31.06 5.74 9.85
CA VAL A 128 30.33 5.12 8.74
C VAL A 128 30.27 3.62 9.00
N TYR A 129 29.08 3.08 9.21
CA TYR A 129 28.85 1.67 9.49
C TYR A 129 28.20 1.02 8.26
N MET A 130 28.99 0.23 7.52
CA MET A 130 28.64 -0.29 6.19
C MET A 130 28.50 -1.82 6.27
N GLY A 131 27.25 -2.29 6.29
CA GLY A 131 26.93 -3.72 6.21
C GLY A 131 26.92 -4.18 4.76
N ALA A 132 28.08 -4.50 4.20
CA ALA A 132 28.20 -4.98 2.82
C ALA A 132 28.19 -6.52 2.74
N ASP A 133 27.84 -7.22 3.82
CA ASP A 133 27.63 -8.67 3.82
C ASP A 133 26.23 -9.02 3.28
N ASN A 134 25.95 -8.50 2.09
CA ASN A 134 24.72 -8.69 1.32
C ASN A 134 24.94 -8.16 -0.12
N ASN A 135 23.86 -8.08 -0.89
CA ASN A 135 23.88 -7.68 -2.31
C ASN A 135 24.11 -6.20 -2.59
N LEU A 136 24.34 -5.36 -1.57
CA LEU A 136 24.76 -3.97 -1.73
C LEU A 136 26.28 -3.79 -1.67
N GLU A 137 27.03 -4.90 -1.61
CA GLU A 137 28.49 -4.89 -1.49
C GLU A 137 29.19 -3.94 -2.47
N ASP A 138 28.80 -3.94 -3.75
CA ASP A 138 29.41 -3.08 -4.77
C ASP A 138 29.08 -1.58 -4.56
N GLY A 139 27.84 -1.26 -4.18
CA GLY A 139 27.40 0.09 -3.84
C GLY A 139 28.13 0.64 -2.63
N LEU A 140 28.28 -0.16 -1.57
CA LEU A 140 29.00 0.25 -0.36
C LEU A 140 30.51 0.41 -0.61
N ILE A 141 31.11 -0.39 -1.52
CA ILE A 141 32.48 -0.14 -1.98
C ILE A 141 32.56 1.21 -2.71
N ASN A 142 31.60 1.52 -3.58
CA ASN A 142 31.52 2.83 -4.25
C ASN A 142 31.41 3.98 -3.24
N ASP A 143 30.59 3.85 -2.20
CA ASP A 143 30.43 4.90 -1.18
C ASP A 143 31.70 5.10 -0.35
N LEU A 144 32.45 4.03 -0.08
CA LEU A 144 33.75 4.14 0.57
C LEU A 144 34.74 4.93 -0.29
N ASP A 145 34.77 4.67 -1.60
CA ASP A 145 35.57 5.42 -2.59
C ASP A 145 35.11 6.89 -2.72
N GLU A 146 33.83 7.20 -2.56
CA GLU A 146 33.34 8.59 -2.57
C GLU A 146 33.99 9.48 -1.49
N PHE A 147 34.30 8.90 -0.32
CA PHE A 147 35.12 9.61 0.68
C PHE A 147 36.55 9.87 0.16
N GLU A 148 37.12 8.95 -0.61
CA GLU A 148 38.45 9.09 -1.22
C GLU A 148 38.45 10.17 -2.31
N ARG A 149 37.45 10.19 -3.19
CA ARG A 149 37.23 11.22 -4.22
C ARG A 149 37.15 12.62 -3.64
N ALA A 150 36.62 12.76 -2.43
CA ALA A 150 36.57 14.03 -1.72
C ALA A 150 37.89 14.46 -1.06
N GLY A 151 38.92 13.62 -1.12
CA GLY A 151 40.24 13.84 -0.52
C GLY A 151 40.43 13.18 0.86
N GLY A 152 39.45 12.40 1.32
CA GLY A 152 39.52 11.62 2.57
C GLY A 152 39.54 12.45 3.86
N SER A 153 40.03 11.82 4.91
CA SER A 153 40.15 12.37 6.27
C SER A 153 41.18 13.49 6.37
N THR A 154 40.84 14.55 7.11
CA THR A 154 41.71 15.68 7.42
C THR A 154 41.89 15.86 8.93
N PRO A 155 42.83 16.69 9.41
CA PRO A 155 42.95 17.01 10.82
C PRO A 155 41.71 17.63 11.48
N SER A 156 40.84 18.28 10.70
CA SER A 156 39.59 18.88 11.17
C SER A 156 38.39 17.96 11.04
N VAL A 157 38.36 17.09 10.03
CA VAL A 157 37.24 16.17 9.77
C VAL A 157 37.79 14.76 9.60
N ARG A 158 37.49 13.89 10.57
CA ARG A 158 37.91 12.48 10.57
C ARG A 158 36.77 11.59 10.11
N ILE A 159 37.00 10.77 9.11
CA ILE A 159 36.04 9.78 8.63
C ILE A 159 36.59 8.41 8.98
N LEU A 160 35.79 7.62 9.70
CA LEU A 160 36.11 6.24 10.06
C LEU A 160 35.02 5.36 9.49
N ALA A 161 35.39 4.39 8.67
CA ALA A 161 34.45 3.44 8.10
C ALA A 161 34.73 2.03 8.62
N LEU A 162 33.67 1.30 8.93
CA LEU A 162 33.67 -0.15 9.05
C LEU A 162 32.98 -0.70 7.82
N LEU A 163 33.64 -1.60 7.10
CA LEU A 163 33.09 -2.28 5.93
C LEU A 163 33.22 -3.79 6.15
N ASP A 164 32.07 -4.46 6.16
CA ASP A 164 31.96 -5.90 6.27
C ASP A 164 31.53 -6.51 4.94
N ARG A 165 32.24 -7.52 4.42
CA ARG A 165 32.03 -8.01 3.05
C ARG A 165 31.71 -9.49 3.01
N THR A 166 31.03 -9.87 1.94
CA THR A 166 30.54 -11.22 1.66
C THR A 166 31.35 -11.93 0.56
N PRO A 167 31.36 -13.28 0.51
CA PRO A 167 31.91 -14.03 -0.62
C PRO A 167 31.09 -13.95 -1.93
N ASP A 168 29.86 -13.44 -1.90
CA ASP A 168 28.84 -13.82 -2.89
C ASP A 168 28.54 -12.80 -4.01
N TYR A 169 28.86 -11.50 -3.86
CA TYR A 169 28.35 -10.46 -4.78
C TYR A 169 29.43 -9.67 -5.56
N ASP A 170 30.54 -9.26 -4.96
CA ASP A 170 31.61 -8.49 -5.62
C ASP A 170 33.01 -9.11 -5.46
N THR A 171 33.85 -9.02 -6.51
CA THR A 171 35.26 -9.46 -6.47
C THR A 171 36.27 -8.40 -6.93
N SER A 172 35.82 -7.19 -7.28
CA SER A 172 36.62 -6.14 -7.93
C SER A 172 37.78 -5.64 -7.08
N ASN A 173 37.56 -5.51 -5.76
CA ASN A 173 38.50 -4.96 -4.78
C ASN A 173 39.23 -6.04 -3.95
N GLY A 174 39.41 -7.21 -4.57
CA GLY A 174 39.89 -8.41 -3.92
C GLY A 174 38.76 -9.07 -3.15
N ASN A 175 38.56 -10.37 -3.36
CA ASN A 175 37.46 -11.15 -2.77
C ASN A 175 37.74 -11.53 -1.30
N TRP A 176 37.92 -10.52 -0.44
CA TRP A 176 37.98 -10.72 1.01
C TRP A 176 36.58 -10.66 1.61
N THR A 177 36.39 -11.42 2.67
CA THR A 177 35.08 -11.77 3.26
C THR A 177 35.16 -11.63 4.77
N ASP A 178 35.79 -10.55 5.22
CA ASP A 178 36.04 -10.25 6.64
C ASP A 178 35.65 -8.80 6.88
N THR A 179 35.56 -8.36 8.13
CA THR A 179 35.25 -6.97 8.43
C THR A 179 36.53 -6.14 8.62
N ARG A 180 36.57 -4.96 8.00
CA ARG A 180 37.75 -4.07 8.05
C ARG A 180 37.41 -2.65 8.44
N LEU A 181 38.36 -2.01 9.11
CA LEU A 181 38.31 -0.60 9.52
C LEU A 181 39.14 0.26 8.57
N PHE A 182 38.62 1.43 8.20
CA PHE A 182 39.28 2.38 7.30
C PHE A 182 39.26 3.80 7.89
N GLU A 183 40.32 4.57 7.62
CA GLU A 183 40.30 6.04 7.65
C GLU A 183 40.64 6.50 6.23
N PRO A 184 39.62 6.81 5.38
CA PRO A 184 39.82 7.08 3.96
C PRO A 184 40.89 8.16 3.70
N GLY A 185 41.82 7.86 2.79
CA GLY A 185 42.79 8.80 2.21
C GLY A 185 42.27 9.41 0.91
N PRO A 186 43.06 10.23 0.21
CA PRO A 186 42.67 10.75 -1.10
C PRO A 186 42.72 9.65 -2.17
N ASP A 187 41.75 9.67 -3.08
CA ASP A 187 41.74 8.86 -4.30
C ASP A 187 42.98 9.21 -5.16
N THR A 188 43.70 8.16 -5.56
CA THR A 188 44.91 8.21 -6.38
C THR A 188 44.77 7.46 -7.70
N SER A 189 43.77 6.59 -7.80
CA SER A 189 43.45 5.81 -8.99
C SER A 189 42.69 6.63 -10.02
N ASP A 190 41.77 7.51 -9.58
CA ASP A 190 40.88 8.35 -10.42
C ASP A 190 40.13 7.52 -11.47
N ASP A 191 39.69 6.30 -11.10
CA ASP A 191 39.12 5.31 -12.02
C ASP A 191 37.59 5.21 -11.99
N TYR A 192 36.91 5.92 -11.08
CA TYR A 192 35.47 5.88 -10.86
C TYR A 192 34.58 6.18 -12.07
N GLN A 193 35.13 6.83 -13.11
CA GLN A 193 34.41 7.10 -14.36
C GLN A 193 34.47 5.92 -15.36
N THR A 194 35.28 4.91 -15.07
CA THR A 194 35.62 3.83 -16.02
C THR A 194 35.53 2.44 -15.43
N VAL A 195 35.59 2.30 -14.10
CA VAL A 195 35.52 1.05 -13.36
C VAL A 195 34.40 1.16 -12.33
N TYR A 196 33.64 0.08 -12.16
CA TYR A 196 32.61 0.00 -11.12
C TYR A 196 32.56 -1.42 -10.50
N PRO A 197 32.53 -1.54 -9.16
CA PRO A 197 32.80 -0.44 -8.24
C PRO A 197 34.29 0.00 -8.34
N PRO A 198 34.63 1.25 -8.01
CA PRO A 198 35.99 1.78 -8.23
C PRO A 198 37.06 1.14 -7.34
N THR A 199 38.33 1.38 -7.65
CA THR A 199 39.44 0.81 -6.86
C THR A 199 39.57 1.55 -5.53
N LEU A 200 39.47 0.82 -4.41
CA LEU A 200 39.77 1.35 -3.08
C LEU A 200 41.28 1.56 -2.89
N ASP A 201 41.70 2.81 -2.71
CA ASP A 201 43.11 3.16 -2.52
C ASP A 201 43.55 3.13 -1.04
N THR A 202 42.62 3.30 -0.12
CA THR A 202 42.88 3.30 1.32
C THR A 202 43.22 1.89 1.81
N LYS A 203 44.27 1.80 2.62
CA LYS A 203 44.61 0.57 3.34
C LYS A 203 43.82 0.46 4.64
N PRO A 204 43.35 -0.75 5.01
CA PRO A 204 42.65 -0.94 6.26
C PRO A 204 43.55 -0.59 7.45
N LEU A 205 42.98 0.10 8.44
CA LEU A 205 43.57 0.37 9.76
C LEU A 205 43.68 -0.90 10.60
N GLY A 206 42.75 -1.82 10.41
CA GLY A 206 42.64 -3.07 11.15
C GLY A 206 41.67 -4.03 10.49
N ASP A 207 41.79 -5.27 10.90
CA ASP A 207 40.97 -6.41 10.49
C ASP A 207 40.31 -6.94 11.78
N LEU A 208 38.99 -7.00 11.77
CA LEU A 208 38.17 -7.43 12.90
C LEU A 208 37.77 -8.91 12.78
N GLY A 209 38.15 -9.59 11.70
CA GLY A 209 37.55 -10.85 11.27
C GLY A 209 36.11 -10.65 10.85
N GLU A 210 35.42 -11.76 10.59
CA GLU A 210 33.99 -11.75 10.32
C GLU A 210 33.19 -11.37 11.58
N ILE A 211 32.25 -10.43 11.45
CA ILE A 211 31.34 -10.03 12.52
C ILE A 211 29.90 -9.92 11.99
N ASP A 212 28.91 -10.14 12.86
CA ASP A 212 27.51 -9.88 12.51
C ASP A 212 27.21 -8.37 12.58
N THR A 213 27.08 -7.70 11.43
CA THR A 213 26.76 -6.26 11.36
C THR A 213 25.33 -5.93 11.76
N SER A 214 24.42 -6.92 11.77
CA SER A 214 23.08 -6.77 12.34
C SER A 214 23.06 -6.84 13.88
N TYR A 215 24.18 -7.22 14.51
CA TYR A 215 24.28 -7.36 15.96
C TYR A 215 24.53 -6.03 16.68
N PRO A 216 23.66 -5.62 17.63
CA PRO A 216 23.79 -4.34 18.36
C PRO A 216 25.15 -4.11 19.03
N GLY A 217 25.79 -5.17 19.51
CA GLY A 217 27.09 -5.09 20.20
C GLY A 217 28.25 -4.69 19.28
N ASN A 218 28.20 -5.06 18.00
CA ASN A 218 29.27 -4.75 17.04
C ASN A 218 29.24 -3.27 16.64
N LEU A 219 28.05 -2.70 16.43
CA LEU A 219 27.88 -1.27 16.26
C LEU A 219 28.31 -0.49 17.52
N LEU A 220 27.97 -0.98 18.72
CA LEU A 220 28.38 -0.35 19.98
C LEU A 220 29.91 -0.23 20.09
N ASP A 221 30.62 -1.32 19.82
CA ASP A 221 32.08 -1.35 19.89
C ASP A 221 32.71 -0.38 18.89
N PHE A 222 32.18 -0.32 17.66
CA PHE A 222 32.65 0.62 16.64
C PHE A 222 32.47 2.07 17.09
N ILE A 223 31.30 2.42 17.62
CA ILE A 223 31.03 3.78 18.10
C ILE A 223 31.93 4.15 19.28
N VAL A 224 32.02 3.28 20.29
CA VAL A 224 32.83 3.56 21.50
C VAL A 224 34.31 3.68 21.14
N TRP A 225 34.81 2.83 20.24
CA TRP A 225 36.17 2.93 19.71
C TRP A 225 36.38 4.24 18.96
N GLY A 226 35.54 4.54 17.98
CA GLY A 226 35.67 5.73 17.13
C GLY A 226 35.71 7.01 17.96
N VAL A 227 34.78 7.17 18.90
CA VAL A 227 34.71 8.35 19.78
C VAL A 227 35.93 8.48 20.71
N LYS A 228 36.43 7.36 21.27
CA LYS A 228 37.58 7.38 22.19
C LYS A 228 38.92 7.56 21.46
N ALA A 229 39.07 6.98 20.28
CA ALA A 229 40.29 7.06 19.49
C ALA A 229 40.40 8.38 18.72
N TYR A 230 39.27 8.92 18.26
CA TYR A 230 39.17 10.15 17.48
C TYR A 230 38.23 11.15 18.17
N PRO A 231 38.70 11.86 19.20
CA PRO A 231 37.89 12.87 19.88
C PRO A 231 37.60 14.07 18.95
N ALA A 232 36.35 14.51 18.89
CA ALA A 232 35.89 15.63 18.09
C ALA A 232 34.89 16.51 18.85
N GLN A 233 34.60 17.70 18.30
CA GLN A 233 33.55 18.59 18.80
C GLN A 233 32.16 18.11 18.39
N HIS A 234 32.04 17.55 17.18
CA HIS A 234 30.81 17.06 16.60
C HIS A 234 30.95 15.62 16.11
N TYR A 235 29.86 14.85 16.20
CA TYR A 235 29.81 13.46 15.75
C TYR A 235 28.64 13.21 14.82
N ALA A 236 28.94 12.62 13.66
CA ALA A 236 27.96 12.09 12.74
C ALA A 236 28.05 10.56 12.69
N ILE A 237 26.92 9.89 12.55
CA ILE A 237 26.83 8.45 12.33
C ILE A 237 26.07 8.21 11.03
N ILE A 238 26.66 7.42 10.14
CA ILE A 238 26.04 6.99 8.88
C ILE A 238 25.77 5.49 9.01
N LEU A 239 24.52 5.10 8.89
CA LEU A 239 24.10 3.71 8.75
C LEU A 239 23.82 3.49 7.26
N ASN A 240 24.64 2.68 6.59
CA ASN A 240 24.58 2.46 5.16
C ASN A 240 24.34 0.98 4.87
N ASP A 241 23.14 0.66 4.38
CA ASP A 241 22.70 -0.67 3.96
C ASP A 241 21.21 -0.65 3.52
N HIS A 242 20.60 -1.83 3.43
CA HIS A 242 19.16 -2.06 3.47
C HIS A 242 18.44 -1.32 4.62
N GLY A 243 17.21 -0.91 4.31
CA GLY A 243 16.27 -0.37 5.30
C GLY A 243 14.91 -1.07 5.20
N GLY A 244 14.30 -1.28 6.36
CA GLY A 244 13.04 -2.01 6.54
C GLY A 244 11.99 -1.19 7.29
N ALA A 245 12.03 0.14 7.18
CA ALA A 245 11.16 1.05 7.91
C ALA A 245 11.22 0.80 9.44
N TRP A 246 10.09 0.47 10.07
CA TRP A 246 10.02 0.24 11.52
C TRP A 246 10.76 -1.02 11.98
N TYR A 247 11.07 -1.97 11.08
CA TYR A 247 11.82 -3.18 11.46
C TYR A 247 13.26 -2.82 11.86
N GLY A 248 13.91 -1.91 11.13
CA GLY A 248 15.32 -1.57 11.33
C GLY A 248 16.06 -1.30 10.03
N THR A 249 17.37 -1.33 10.10
CA THR A 249 18.32 -1.13 8.98
C THR A 249 19.54 -2.03 9.20
N VAL A 250 20.46 -2.12 8.26
CA VAL A 250 21.70 -2.93 8.32
C VAL A 250 21.41 -4.43 8.43
N GLN A 251 21.63 -5.14 7.33
CA GLN A 251 21.44 -6.56 7.15
C GLN A 251 22.78 -7.28 6.98
N ASP A 252 22.86 -8.46 7.58
CA ASP A 252 23.99 -9.37 7.47
C ASP A 252 23.49 -10.76 7.04
N GLU A 253 23.96 -11.26 5.91
CA GLU A 253 23.49 -12.53 5.31
C GLU A 253 24.34 -13.74 5.70
N THR A 254 25.63 -13.56 6.02
CA THR A 254 26.56 -14.67 6.31
C THR A 254 26.53 -15.07 7.78
N THR A 255 26.53 -14.11 8.71
CA THR A 255 26.61 -14.40 10.15
C THR A 255 25.44 -13.90 10.99
N GLY A 256 24.65 -12.98 10.45
CA GLY A 256 23.47 -12.42 11.09
C GLY A 256 22.20 -13.25 10.93
N GLN A 257 21.11 -12.70 11.47
CA GLN A 257 19.77 -13.31 11.44
C GLN A 257 18.70 -12.32 10.93
N GLY A 258 19.09 -11.20 10.29
CA GLY A 258 18.16 -10.20 9.77
C GLY A 258 18.71 -8.77 9.86
N LEU A 259 17.82 -7.82 10.17
CA LEU A 259 18.14 -6.39 10.31
C LEU A 259 18.58 -6.02 11.74
N LEU A 260 19.44 -5.01 11.88
CA LEU A 260 19.63 -4.30 13.13
C LEU A 260 18.36 -3.51 13.49
N THR A 261 17.60 -4.06 14.44
CA THR A 261 16.26 -3.57 14.79
C THR A 261 16.23 -2.22 15.51
N ILE A 262 15.09 -1.51 15.48
CA ILE A 262 14.92 -0.24 16.24
C ILE A 262 15.20 -0.42 17.75
N PRO A 263 14.71 -1.48 18.44
CA PRO A 263 15.12 -1.75 19.82
C PRO A 263 16.62 -2.01 19.96
N GLY A 264 17.23 -2.73 19.00
CA GLY A 264 18.68 -2.95 18.93
C GLY A 264 19.47 -1.64 18.85
N LEU A 265 19.11 -0.75 17.92
CA LEU A 265 19.69 0.58 17.78
C LEU A 265 19.55 1.39 19.08
N SER A 266 18.38 1.36 19.71
CA SER A 266 18.13 2.09 20.96
C SER A 266 19.05 1.60 22.09
N GLN A 267 19.23 0.28 22.22
CA GLN A 267 20.16 -0.32 23.18
C GLN A 267 21.61 0.09 22.90
N THR A 268 22.02 0.05 21.63
CA THR A 268 23.37 0.43 21.20
C THR A 268 23.66 1.89 21.50
N PHE A 269 22.78 2.82 21.12
CA PHE A 269 23.05 4.24 21.32
C PHE A 269 22.98 4.66 22.78
N ASP A 270 22.08 4.07 23.59
CA ASP A 270 22.07 4.30 25.05
C ASP A 270 23.41 3.89 25.68
N ALA A 271 23.89 2.68 25.36
CA ALA A 271 25.17 2.19 25.83
C ALA A 271 26.35 3.02 25.28
N ALA A 272 26.28 3.50 24.04
CA ALA A 272 27.32 4.33 23.44
C ALA A 272 27.47 5.67 24.17
N LEU A 273 26.37 6.38 24.44
CA LEU A 273 26.40 7.64 25.20
C LEU A 273 26.96 7.42 26.61
N LYS A 274 26.55 6.34 27.30
CA LYS A 274 27.07 5.97 28.63
C LYS A 274 28.58 5.71 28.61
N ASN A 275 29.09 5.02 27.59
CA ASN A 275 30.49 4.61 27.49
C ASN A 275 31.44 5.69 26.98
N THR A 276 30.91 6.66 26.24
CA THR A 276 31.68 7.76 25.65
C THR A 276 31.61 9.04 26.48
N GLY A 277 30.55 9.21 27.27
CA GLY A 277 30.26 10.43 28.02
C GLY A 277 29.63 11.54 27.15
N LEU A 278 29.27 11.24 25.91
CA LEU A 278 28.49 12.13 25.06
C LEU A 278 27.07 12.28 25.60
N LYS A 279 26.46 13.44 25.36
CA LYS A 279 25.04 13.66 25.67
C LYS A 279 24.13 13.22 24.54
N LYS A 280 24.57 13.48 23.32
CA LYS A 280 23.94 13.17 22.03
C LYS A 280 25.01 13.19 20.95
N PHE A 281 24.70 12.59 19.81
CA PHE A 281 25.37 12.77 18.53
C PHE A 281 24.68 13.90 17.76
N ASP A 282 25.42 14.61 16.90
CA ASP A 282 24.90 15.77 16.20
C ASP A 282 24.03 15.37 15.00
N LEU A 283 24.45 14.36 14.24
CA LEU A 283 23.81 14.00 12.97
C LEU A 283 23.73 12.48 12.78
N LEU A 284 22.53 12.00 12.44
CA LEU A 284 22.30 10.67 11.86
C LEU A 284 22.09 10.82 10.35
N ILE A 285 22.78 10.03 9.54
CA ILE A 285 22.48 9.86 8.12
C ILE A 285 22.07 8.41 7.92
N ASN A 286 20.79 8.18 7.64
CA ASN A 286 20.32 6.85 7.28
C ASN A 286 20.40 6.74 5.77
N ASP A 287 21.50 6.18 5.29
CA ASP A 287 21.70 5.89 3.87
C ASP A 287 21.08 4.53 3.55
N ALA A 288 19.76 4.47 3.72
CA ALA A 288 18.98 3.25 3.70
C ALA A 288 17.50 3.56 3.41
N CYS A 289 16.82 2.61 2.75
CA CYS A 289 15.42 2.71 2.37
C CYS A 289 14.48 2.93 3.56
N LEU A 290 13.45 3.77 3.40
CA LEU A 290 12.31 3.93 4.33
C LEU A 290 12.69 4.39 5.75
N MET A 291 13.90 4.90 5.98
CA MET A 291 14.39 5.25 7.32
C MET A 291 13.96 6.64 7.81
N SER A 292 13.20 7.39 7.01
CA SER A 292 12.41 8.54 7.48
C SER A 292 11.05 8.09 8.04
N GLY A 293 11.11 7.19 9.02
CA GLY A 293 9.95 6.64 9.70
C GLY A 293 9.71 7.30 11.05
N VAL A 294 8.45 7.55 11.40
CA VAL A 294 8.08 8.15 12.69
C VAL A 294 8.52 7.25 13.86
N GLU A 295 8.41 5.94 13.72
CA GLU A 295 8.91 4.97 14.69
C GLU A 295 10.41 5.11 14.90
N HIS A 296 11.17 5.17 13.79
CA HIS A 296 12.61 5.28 13.82
C HIS A 296 13.07 6.59 14.48
N TYR A 297 12.50 7.73 14.06
CA TYR A 297 12.84 9.04 14.63
C TYR A 297 12.35 9.22 16.07
N ALA A 298 11.21 8.63 16.45
CA ALA A 298 10.78 8.62 17.85
C ALA A 298 11.81 7.92 18.75
N ALA A 299 12.37 6.79 18.31
CA ALA A 299 13.45 6.11 19.02
C ALA A 299 14.76 6.90 19.01
N MET A 300 15.20 7.36 17.82
CA MET A 300 16.51 8.00 17.64
C MET A 300 16.60 9.41 18.23
N SER A 301 15.47 10.10 18.44
CA SER A 301 15.42 11.45 19.00
C SER A 301 16.05 11.62 20.37
N ARG A 302 16.24 10.51 21.10
CA ARG A 302 16.95 10.48 22.38
C ARG A 302 18.46 10.61 22.23
N TYR A 303 19.00 10.18 21.10
CA TYR A 303 20.43 10.01 20.88
C TYR A 303 21.02 11.00 19.89
N PHE A 304 20.20 11.57 19.00
CA PHE A 304 20.63 12.48 17.94
C PHE A 304 19.94 13.84 18.00
N ASP A 305 20.58 14.87 17.46
CA ASP A 305 19.99 16.20 17.30
C ASP A 305 19.32 16.41 15.94
N TYR A 306 19.87 15.84 14.86
CA TYR A 306 19.34 15.93 13.50
C TYR A 306 19.44 14.58 12.77
N ALA A 307 18.59 14.39 11.76
CA ALA A 307 18.65 13.26 10.85
C ALA A 307 18.50 13.67 9.38
N ILE A 308 19.11 12.88 8.49
CA ILE A 308 18.86 12.88 7.04
C ILE A 308 18.38 11.47 6.69
N GLY A 309 17.34 11.35 5.87
CA GLY A 309 16.81 10.07 5.43
C GLY A 309 15.87 10.20 4.24
N SER A 310 15.36 9.05 3.78
CA SER A 310 14.32 8.95 2.77
C SER A 310 13.08 8.29 3.37
N PRO A 311 11.87 8.80 3.09
CA PRO A 311 10.64 8.11 3.47
C PRO A 311 10.28 6.97 2.52
N GLU A 312 10.95 6.88 1.36
CA GLU A 312 10.78 5.89 0.29
C GLU A 312 12.05 5.02 0.18
N ILE A 313 12.09 4.07 -0.76
CA ILE A 313 13.35 3.45 -1.17
C ILE A 313 14.39 4.50 -1.61
N THR A 314 15.66 4.17 -1.45
CA THR A 314 16.77 4.89 -2.09
C THR A 314 17.33 4.06 -3.24
N LEU A 315 17.91 4.73 -4.24
CA LEU A 315 18.59 4.06 -5.35
C LEU A 315 20.09 4.26 -5.24
N ASN A 316 20.88 3.39 -5.87
CA ASN A 316 22.33 3.53 -5.92
C ASN A 316 22.75 4.36 -7.14
N PRO A 317 23.66 5.35 -6.99
CA PRO A 317 24.18 5.87 -5.72
C PRO A 317 23.12 6.65 -4.94
N SER A 318 23.15 6.53 -3.61
CA SER A 318 22.15 7.14 -2.70
C SER A 318 22.58 8.55 -2.26
N PHE A 319 22.85 8.81 -0.98
CA PHE A 319 23.34 10.11 -0.56
C PHE A 319 24.82 10.29 -0.94
N ASP A 320 25.15 11.33 -1.71
CA ASP A 320 26.52 11.49 -2.19
C ASP A 320 27.52 11.85 -1.07
N MET A 321 28.39 10.89 -0.76
CA MET A 321 29.42 10.99 0.29
C MET A 321 30.58 11.89 -0.13
N THR A 322 30.79 12.07 -1.44
CA THR A 322 31.77 13.02 -1.98
C THR A 322 31.38 14.45 -1.58
N LEU A 323 30.12 14.83 -1.78
CA LEU A 323 29.57 16.14 -1.46
C LEU A 323 29.56 16.38 0.04
N LEU A 324 29.09 15.42 0.84
CA LEU A 324 29.10 15.49 2.30
C LEU A 324 30.50 15.85 2.81
N THR A 325 31.49 15.09 2.37
CA THR A 325 32.89 15.23 2.79
C THR A 325 33.49 16.56 2.33
N GLN A 326 33.25 16.96 1.08
CA GLN A 326 33.72 18.26 0.56
C GLN A 326 33.13 19.44 1.33
N LEU A 327 31.84 19.39 1.69
CA LEU A 327 31.18 20.47 2.43
C LEU A 327 31.74 20.58 3.86
N LEU A 328 31.93 19.47 4.56
CA LEU A 328 32.52 19.45 5.90
C LEU A 328 33.99 19.88 5.90
N ASN A 329 34.81 19.36 4.97
CA ASN A 329 36.23 19.75 4.85
C ASN A 329 36.37 21.25 4.54
N LYS A 330 35.45 21.83 3.77
CA LYS A 330 35.46 23.26 3.42
C LYS A 330 34.96 24.15 4.56
N ASN A 331 33.92 23.73 5.27
CA ASN A 331 33.34 24.47 6.38
C ASN A 331 32.79 23.51 7.46
N PRO A 332 33.61 23.13 8.46
CA PRO A 332 33.16 22.22 9.51
C PRO A 332 32.12 22.86 10.45
N ASN A 333 31.90 24.18 10.40
CA ASN A 333 30.85 24.86 11.17
C ASN A 333 29.60 25.14 10.32
N MET A 334 29.37 24.35 9.25
CA MET A 334 28.17 24.49 8.43
C MET A 334 26.93 24.17 9.26
N ASP A 335 25.86 24.96 9.07
CA ASP A 335 24.56 24.65 9.63
C ASP A 335 24.05 23.30 9.08
N ILE A 336 23.63 22.39 9.95
CA ILE A 336 23.24 21.02 9.56
C ILE A 336 22.02 21.03 8.62
N GLY A 337 21.09 21.98 8.80
CA GLY A 337 19.97 22.16 7.88
C GLY A 337 20.43 22.51 6.46
N GLN A 338 21.43 23.39 6.34
CA GLN A 338 22.04 23.73 5.04
C GLN A 338 22.86 22.58 4.45
N LEU A 339 23.57 21.81 5.29
CA LEU A 339 24.30 20.63 4.86
C LEU A 339 23.33 19.57 4.30
N GLY A 340 22.32 19.20 5.08
CA GLY A 340 21.32 18.21 4.70
C GLY A 340 20.53 18.63 3.47
N LYS A 341 20.14 19.91 3.35
CA LYS A 341 19.49 20.44 2.14
C LYS A 341 20.30 20.15 0.88
N LYS A 342 21.61 20.38 0.92
CA LYS A 342 22.48 20.18 -0.24
C LYS A 342 22.62 18.71 -0.62
N ILE A 343 22.65 17.82 0.37
CA ILE A 343 22.71 16.38 0.16
C ILE A 343 21.39 15.88 -0.44
N ALA A 344 20.26 16.27 0.14
CA ALA A 344 18.93 15.89 -0.34
C ALA A 344 18.63 16.43 -1.75
N ASP A 345 18.98 17.69 -2.05
CA ASP A 345 18.85 18.27 -3.40
C ASP A 345 19.66 17.48 -4.42
N LYS A 346 20.88 17.09 -4.04
CA LYS A 346 21.78 16.35 -4.92
C LYS A 346 21.25 14.94 -5.20
N TYR A 347 20.75 14.24 -4.19
CA TYR A 347 20.11 12.94 -4.37
C TYR A 347 19.00 13.00 -5.43
N VAL A 348 18.02 13.89 -5.29
CA VAL A 348 16.93 14.02 -6.27
C VAL A 348 17.45 14.40 -7.67
N THR A 349 18.44 15.28 -7.77
CA THR A 349 19.06 15.67 -9.05
C THR A 349 19.78 14.50 -9.73
N ASP A 350 20.48 13.68 -8.95
CA ASP A 350 21.18 12.50 -9.48
C ASP A 350 20.17 11.45 -9.95
N MET A 351 19.06 11.26 -9.20
CA MET A 351 17.98 10.35 -9.59
C MET A 351 17.28 10.76 -10.89
N GLU A 352 17.08 12.05 -11.15
CA GLU A 352 16.53 12.54 -12.43
C GLU A 352 17.42 12.11 -13.62
N SER A 353 18.72 11.95 -13.39
CA SER A 353 19.68 11.54 -14.43
C SER A 353 19.82 10.02 -14.56
N VAL A 354 19.67 9.28 -13.47
CA VAL A 354 19.93 7.82 -13.41
C VAL A 354 18.66 7.02 -13.64
N SER A 355 17.51 7.49 -13.16
CA SER A 355 16.25 6.75 -13.13
C SER A 355 15.06 7.72 -13.28
N ALA A 356 15.00 8.40 -14.42
CA ALA A 356 14.10 9.54 -14.64
C ALA A 356 12.60 9.22 -14.46
N ASP A 357 12.19 7.97 -14.68
CA ASP A 357 10.80 7.54 -14.55
C ASP A 357 10.48 6.99 -13.15
N THR A 358 11.49 6.61 -12.36
CA THR A 358 11.34 6.26 -10.94
C THR A 358 11.53 7.48 -10.03
N GLU A 359 12.36 8.46 -10.39
CA GLU A 359 12.57 9.71 -9.63
C GLU A 359 11.29 10.39 -9.14
N PRO A 360 10.19 10.46 -9.94
CA PRO A 360 8.96 11.13 -9.54
C PRO A 360 8.39 10.67 -8.19
N VAL A 361 8.65 9.42 -7.79
CA VAL A 361 8.16 8.83 -6.53
C VAL A 361 9.18 8.85 -5.40
N LEU A 362 10.41 9.31 -5.61
CA LEU A 362 11.49 9.34 -4.63
C LEU A 362 11.54 10.67 -3.86
N GLY A 363 12.15 10.67 -2.67
CA GLY A 363 12.37 11.89 -1.91
C GLY A 363 13.31 11.72 -0.72
N ALA A 364 13.69 12.83 -0.11
CA ALA A 364 14.55 12.87 1.05
C ALA A 364 14.22 14.06 1.94
N ASP A 365 14.54 13.95 3.23
CA ASP A 365 14.30 14.99 4.23
C ASP A 365 15.47 15.23 5.17
N VAL A 366 15.38 16.37 5.86
CA VAL A 366 16.25 16.75 6.96
C VAL A 366 15.36 17.09 8.16
N THR A 367 15.56 16.37 9.25
CA THR A 367 14.66 16.42 10.42
C THR A 367 15.37 16.92 11.67
N ASN A 368 14.69 17.79 12.42
CA ASN A 368 15.10 18.23 13.75
C ASN A 368 14.59 17.26 14.82
N LEU A 369 15.47 16.38 15.28
CA LEU A 369 15.12 15.37 16.27
C LEU A 369 14.98 15.92 17.70
N GLN A 370 15.51 17.12 17.98
CA GLN A 370 15.39 17.74 19.31
C GLN A 370 13.94 18.06 19.70
N GLN A 371 13.06 18.21 18.72
CA GLN A 371 11.64 18.55 18.92
C GLN A 371 10.70 17.41 18.52
N PHE A 372 11.23 16.23 18.18
CA PHE A 372 10.42 15.11 17.68
C PHE A 372 9.39 14.59 18.70
N GLY A 373 9.62 14.83 20.00
CA GLY A 373 8.63 14.55 21.05
C GLY A 373 7.27 15.23 20.82
N ASN A 374 7.24 16.37 20.13
CA ASN A 374 5.98 17.04 19.78
C ASN A 374 5.14 16.21 18.78
N VAL A 375 5.80 15.50 17.85
CA VAL A 375 5.13 14.61 16.89
C VAL A 375 4.54 13.41 17.62
N THR A 376 5.30 12.79 18.52
CA THR A 376 4.80 11.66 19.32
C THR A 376 3.63 12.07 20.21
N ASP A 377 3.69 13.25 20.83
CA ASP A 377 2.60 13.76 21.67
C ASP A 377 1.33 14.07 20.87
N ALA A 378 1.47 14.65 19.67
CA ALA A 378 0.35 14.91 18.77
C ALA A 378 -0.29 13.60 18.28
N LEU A 379 0.52 12.59 17.94
CA LEU A 379 0.03 11.27 17.55
C LEU A 379 -0.73 10.58 18.69
N ASN A 380 -0.24 10.67 19.93
CA ASN A 380 -0.94 10.11 21.08
C ASN A 380 -2.30 10.80 21.33
N GLN A 381 -2.38 12.11 21.13
CA GLN A 381 -3.67 12.83 21.21
C GLN A 381 -4.65 12.38 20.13
N PHE A 382 -4.16 12.16 18.90
CA PHE A 382 -4.98 11.62 17.81
C PHE A 382 -5.49 10.21 18.14
N THR A 383 -4.62 9.31 18.59
CA THR A 383 -5.00 7.93 18.93
C THR A 383 -5.96 7.88 20.11
N ASP A 384 -5.83 8.78 21.10
CA ASP A 384 -6.77 8.93 22.22
C ASP A 384 -8.18 9.28 21.74
N VAL A 385 -8.32 10.20 20.77
CA VAL A 385 -9.63 10.56 20.18
C VAL A 385 -10.24 9.37 19.46
N VAL A 386 -9.47 8.67 18.63
CA VAL A 386 -9.94 7.49 17.89
C VAL A 386 -10.37 6.37 18.85
N ASN A 387 -9.54 6.06 19.86
CA ASN A 387 -9.81 5.01 20.84
C ASN A 387 -10.96 5.34 21.80
N SER A 388 -11.30 6.62 21.98
CA SER A 388 -12.45 7.04 22.81
C SER A 388 -13.80 6.75 22.16
N ASN A 389 -13.88 6.71 20.82
CA ASN A 389 -15.11 6.39 20.10
C ASN A 389 -14.84 5.62 18.78
N PRO A 390 -14.26 4.42 18.83
CA PRO A 390 -13.80 3.72 17.63
C PRO A 390 -14.96 3.38 16.69
N ARG A 391 -16.16 3.08 17.23
CA ARG A 391 -17.36 2.77 16.43
C ARG A 391 -17.77 3.91 15.49
N ALA A 392 -17.50 5.17 15.87
CA ALA A 392 -17.82 6.31 15.03
C ALA A 392 -16.78 6.56 13.93
N PHE A 393 -15.54 6.11 14.13
CA PHE A 393 -14.41 6.51 13.29
C PHE A 393 -13.84 5.40 12.41
N ILE A 394 -14.12 4.12 12.67
CA ILE A 394 -13.56 3.00 11.87
C ILE A 394 -13.80 3.16 10.37
N SER A 395 -15.04 3.48 9.94
CA SER A 395 -15.35 3.66 8.52
C SER A 395 -14.53 4.80 7.92
N LEU A 396 -14.50 5.95 8.59
CA LEU A 396 -13.74 7.13 8.14
C LEU A 396 -12.23 6.84 8.07
N ILE A 397 -11.66 6.22 9.11
CA ILE A 397 -10.24 5.87 9.18
C ILE A 397 -9.88 4.84 8.10
N GLY A 398 -10.76 3.85 7.86
CA GLY A 398 -10.57 2.87 6.79
C GLY A 398 -10.56 3.50 5.40
N GLN A 399 -11.49 4.42 5.13
CA GLN A 399 -11.54 5.15 3.85
C GLN A 399 -10.38 6.12 3.68
N ALA A 400 -9.97 6.82 4.75
CA ALA A 400 -8.78 7.68 4.73
C ALA A 400 -7.52 6.85 4.43
N ARG A 401 -7.34 5.71 5.12
CA ARG A 401 -6.22 4.79 4.91
C ARG A 401 -6.21 4.22 3.49
N ALA A 402 -7.36 3.86 2.93
CA ALA A 402 -7.47 3.31 1.58
C ALA A 402 -7.00 4.30 0.50
N ASN A 403 -7.10 5.60 0.77
CA ASN A 403 -6.73 6.66 -0.17
C ASN A 403 -5.39 7.31 0.15
N THR A 404 -4.76 6.98 1.28
CA THR A 404 -3.47 7.55 1.68
C THR A 404 -2.35 7.03 0.78
N TYR A 405 -1.41 7.91 0.41
CA TYR A 405 -0.16 7.52 -0.24
C TYR A 405 0.59 6.49 0.61
N ALA A 406 0.90 5.34 0.01
CA ALA A 406 1.68 4.28 0.64
C ALA A 406 3.06 4.25 -0.02
N TYR A 407 4.12 4.22 0.77
CA TYR A 407 5.48 4.13 0.24
C TYR A 407 5.72 2.75 -0.37
N SER A 408 6.52 2.71 -1.43
CA SER A 408 6.87 1.52 -2.20
C SER A 408 5.67 0.82 -2.83
N PHE A 409 4.56 1.54 -3.09
CA PHE A 409 3.32 0.99 -3.66
C PHE A 409 3.51 0.32 -5.03
N PHE A 410 4.59 0.65 -5.73
CA PHE A 410 4.96 0.13 -7.05
C PHE A 410 5.63 -1.25 -6.98
N LEU A 411 6.01 -1.71 -5.78
CA LEU A 411 6.49 -3.07 -5.59
C LEU A 411 5.31 -4.07 -5.71
N PRO A 412 5.46 -5.17 -6.47
CA PRO A 412 4.38 -6.12 -6.68
C PRO A 412 3.87 -6.75 -5.37
N GLU A 413 2.58 -6.57 -5.08
CA GLU A 413 1.94 -7.14 -3.89
C GLU A 413 2.07 -8.67 -3.81
N ASP A 414 2.06 -9.35 -4.94
CA ASP A 414 2.19 -10.82 -5.00
C ASP A 414 3.56 -11.31 -4.49
N GLN A 415 4.57 -10.44 -4.44
CA GLN A 415 5.92 -10.74 -3.95
C GLN A 415 6.20 -10.17 -2.56
N TYR A 416 5.75 -8.94 -2.26
CA TYR A 416 6.09 -8.23 -1.01
C TYR A 416 4.91 -8.07 -0.04
N GLY A 417 3.70 -8.48 -0.44
CA GLY A 417 2.47 -8.02 0.21
C GLY A 417 2.16 -6.55 -0.10
N PRO A 418 1.00 -6.04 0.34
CA PRO A 418 0.63 -4.66 0.11
C PRO A 418 1.51 -3.74 0.95
N PRO A 419 1.76 -2.49 0.49
CA PRO A 419 2.60 -1.56 1.21
C PRO A 419 2.01 -1.26 2.59
N THR A 420 2.83 -1.45 3.62
CA THR A 420 2.42 -1.28 5.02
C THR A 420 2.82 0.07 5.60
N SER A 421 3.78 0.76 5.00
CA SER A 421 4.21 2.11 5.39
C SER A 421 3.43 3.16 4.61
N ILE A 422 2.73 4.05 5.31
CA ILE A 422 1.96 5.15 4.71
C ILE A 422 2.56 6.51 5.04
N ASP A 423 2.29 7.52 4.22
CA ASP A 423 2.56 8.90 4.59
C ASP A 423 1.62 9.37 5.70
N VAL A 424 2.20 9.74 6.84
CA VAL A 424 1.39 10.09 8.03
C VAL A 424 0.66 11.42 7.84
N GLY A 425 1.25 12.42 7.19
CA GLY A 425 0.57 13.71 6.98
C GLY A 425 -0.56 13.62 5.95
N ASP A 426 -0.40 12.87 4.87
CA ASP A 426 -1.46 12.62 3.89
C ASP A 426 -2.65 11.92 4.56
N PHE A 427 -2.38 10.93 5.41
CA PHE A 427 -3.41 10.28 6.20
C PHE A 427 -4.15 11.29 7.10
N MET A 428 -3.43 12.13 7.82
CA MET A 428 -4.03 13.12 8.72
C MET A 428 -4.84 14.18 7.97
N ARG A 429 -4.35 14.69 6.84
CA ARG A 429 -5.09 15.64 5.99
C ARG A 429 -6.36 15.01 5.43
N ARG A 430 -6.34 13.72 5.05
CA ARG A 430 -7.54 12.99 4.60
C ARG A 430 -8.55 12.79 5.73
N VAL A 431 -8.10 12.44 6.94
CA VAL A 431 -8.98 12.35 8.11
C VAL A 431 -9.61 13.72 8.43
N SER A 432 -8.81 14.78 8.42
CA SER A 432 -9.23 16.15 8.67
C SER A 432 -10.23 16.68 7.64
N ALA A 433 -10.10 16.27 6.37
CA ALA A 433 -11.03 16.62 5.30
C ALA A 433 -12.34 15.81 5.35
N ALA A 434 -12.29 14.58 5.85
CA ALA A 434 -13.43 13.66 5.85
C ALA A 434 -14.35 13.77 7.08
N THR A 435 -13.92 14.44 8.16
CA THR A 435 -14.67 14.48 9.43
C THR A 435 -15.29 15.85 9.75
N ASP A 436 -16.51 15.82 10.27
CA ASP A 436 -17.18 16.96 10.92
C ASP A 436 -16.92 17.00 12.44
N ASP A 437 -16.29 15.96 13.02
CA ASP A 437 -15.97 15.93 14.44
C ASP A 437 -14.77 16.84 14.71
N LYS A 438 -15.02 17.92 15.46
CA LYS A 438 -14.00 18.93 15.75
C LYS A 438 -12.79 18.36 16.49
N GLN A 439 -12.97 17.41 17.41
CA GLN A 439 -11.85 16.85 18.18
C GLN A 439 -10.96 16.00 17.29
N LEU A 440 -11.56 15.16 16.44
CA LEU A 440 -10.80 14.35 15.49
C LEU A 440 -10.09 15.24 14.47
N LYS A 441 -10.77 16.26 13.95
CA LYS A 441 -10.18 17.23 13.02
C LYS A 441 -8.99 17.97 13.62
N ASP A 442 -9.18 18.58 14.79
CA ASP A 442 -8.12 19.31 15.49
C ASP A 442 -6.92 18.40 15.80
N ALA A 443 -7.17 17.15 16.22
CA ALA A 443 -6.11 16.20 16.54
C ALA A 443 -5.32 15.78 15.29
N ALA A 444 -5.99 15.54 14.16
CA ALA A 444 -5.32 15.25 12.89
C ALA A 444 -4.51 16.45 12.39
N ASP A 445 -5.09 17.65 12.40
CA ASP A 445 -4.40 18.90 12.00
C ASP A 445 -3.15 19.15 12.86
N ASN A 446 -3.21 18.86 14.17
CA ASN A 446 -2.08 19.01 15.07
C ASN A 446 -0.92 18.05 14.75
N VAL A 447 -1.19 16.83 14.28
CA VAL A 447 -0.14 15.90 13.83
C VAL A 447 0.56 16.45 12.59
N ASP A 448 -0.20 16.90 11.59
CA ASP A 448 0.35 17.48 10.34
C ASP A 448 1.23 18.71 10.64
N ILE A 449 0.74 19.61 11.52
CA ILE A 449 1.52 20.78 11.99
C ILE A 449 2.79 20.35 12.74
N ALA A 450 2.73 19.31 13.57
CA ALA A 450 3.89 18.84 14.31
C ALA A 450 4.97 18.27 13.38
N LEU A 451 4.59 17.50 12.37
CA LEU A 451 5.49 16.96 11.33
C LEU A 451 6.18 18.10 10.57
N ASP A 452 5.42 19.10 10.12
CA ASP A 452 5.95 20.28 9.45
C ASP A 452 6.92 21.07 10.35
N SER A 453 6.67 21.11 11.66
CA SER A 453 7.53 21.85 12.61
C SER A 453 8.90 21.23 12.84
N VAL A 454 9.03 19.92 12.64
CA VAL A 454 10.30 19.19 12.79
C VAL A 454 11.04 19.03 11.47
N ARG A 455 10.36 19.16 10.34
CA ARG A 455 10.97 19.13 9.00
C ARG A 455 11.75 20.42 8.72
N ILE A 456 13.06 20.33 8.73
CA ILE A 456 13.95 21.45 8.35
C ILE A 456 13.92 21.63 6.83
N TYR A 457 13.95 20.52 6.10
CA TYR A 457 13.91 20.50 4.65
C TYR A 457 13.32 19.19 4.14
N GLY A 458 12.66 19.25 2.98
CA GLY A 458 12.20 18.08 2.23
C GLY A 458 12.27 18.39 0.75
N THR A 459 12.66 17.40 -0.06
CA THR A 459 12.67 17.47 -1.52
C THR A 459 12.29 16.12 -2.10
N SER A 460 11.61 16.12 -3.23
CA SER A 460 11.06 14.92 -3.85
C SER A 460 10.78 15.13 -5.31
N GLY A 461 10.63 14.02 -6.04
CA GLY A 461 10.06 14.02 -7.37
C GLY A 461 8.63 14.55 -7.41
N ASN A 462 8.18 14.86 -8.62
CA ASN A 462 6.95 15.61 -8.85
C ASN A 462 5.67 14.88 -8.38
N GLN A 463 5.68 13.54 -8.34
CA GLN A 463 4.52 12.75 -7.96
C GLN A 463 4.43 12.61 -6.45
N LEU A 464 5.53 12.28 -5.79
CA LEU A 464 5.60 12.20 -4.33
C LEU A 464 5.28 13.57 -3.70
N SER A 465 5.74 14.67 -4.30
CA SER A 465 5.52 16.04 -3.80
C SER A 465 4.04 16.43 -3.59
N LYS A 466 3.12 15.74 -4.26
CA LYS A 466 1.67 15.98 -4.16
C LYS A 466 1.06 15.45 -2.86
N TYR A 467 1.73 14.48 -2.22
CA TYR A 467 1.17 13.72 -1.11
C TYR A 467 2.06 13.75 0.13
N THR A 468 3.37 13.81 -0.02
CA THR A 468 4.30 13.52 1.07
C THR A 468 4.33 14.60 2.16
N SER A 469 4.30 14.16 3.41
CA SER A 469 4.81 14.86 4.60
C SER A 469 6.30 14.59 4.85
N TYR A 470 6.88 13.68 4.06
CA TYR A 470 8.23 13.13 4.17
C TYR A 470 8.44 12.17 5.34
N TYR A 471 7.36 11.65 5.94
CA TYR A 471 7.45 10.74 7.06
C TYR A 471 6.53 9.54 6.87
N ASN A 472 7.11 8.34 6.94
CA ASN A 472 6.35 7.11 6.89
C ASN A 472 5.95 6.61 8.28
N ILE A 473 4.85 5.87 8.37
CA ILE A 473 4.40 5.17 9.58
C ILE A 473 3.75 3.84 9.21
N TYR A 474 3.90 2.83 10.06
CA TYR A 474 3.27 1.53 9.85
C TYR A 474 1.76 1.60 10.04
N PHE A 475 1.01 1.32 8.97
CA PHE A 475 -0.42 1.09 8.97
C PHE A 475 -0.76 0.12 7.83
N PRO A 476 -0.73 -1.20 8.08
CA PRO A 476 -1.06 -2.21 7.06
C PRO A 476 -2.45 -2.04 6.45
N GLN A 477 -2.60 -2.46 5.20
CA GLN A 477 -3.90 -2.36 4.55
C GLN A 477 -4.90 -3.39 5.08
N ARG A 478 -4.45 -4.62 5.34
CA ARG A 478 -5.30 -5.72 5.83
C ARG A 478 -4.89 -6.12 7.23
N SER A 479 -5.85 -6.63 8.00
CA SER A 479 -5.58 -7.18 9.33
C SER A 479 -4.65 -8.40 9.31
N THR A 480 -4.55 -9.11 8.19
CA THR A 480 -3.63 -10.23 7.97
C THR A 480 -2.19 -9.81 7.72
N ASP A 481 -1.97 -8.56 7.30
CA ASP A 481 -0.63 -7.99 7.08
C ASP A 481 -0.10 -7.28 8.34
N PHE A 482 -0.90 -7.26 9.42
CA PHE A 482 -0.45 -6.75 10.72
C PHE A 482 0.53 -7.73 11.36
N ASP A 483 1.78 -7.28 11.49
CA ASP A 483 2.84 -7.98 12.19
C ASP A 483 2.66 -7.77 13.71
N PRO A 484 2.39 -8.84 14.48
CA PRO A 484 2.22 -8.73 15.93
C PRO A 484 3.45 -8.16 16.65
N SER A 485 4.65 -8.35 16.12
CA SER A 485 5.88 -7.86 16.73
C SER A 485 5.98 -6.32 16.73
N TYR A 486 5.19 -5.62 15.89
CA TYR A 486 5.07 -4.16 15.94
C TYR A 486 4.66 -3.67 17.33
N VAL A 487 3.79 -4.43 18.01
CA VAL A 487 3.32 -4.11 19.37
C VAL A 487 4.48 -4.08 20.37
N GLU A 488 5.43 -5.00 20.21
CA GLU A 488 6.53 -5.20 21.15
C GLU A 488 7.72 -4.29 20.80
N GLN A 489 7.99 -4.09 19.51
CA GLN A 489 9.20 -3.42 19.03
C GLN A 489 9.02 -1.92 18.78
N SER A 490 7.81 -1.46 18.45
CA SER A 490 7.59 -0.05 18.13
C SER A 490 7.67 0.84 19.38
N PRO A 491 8.32 2.01 19.32
CA PRO A 491 8.23 3.00 20.39
C PRO A 491 6.84 3.68 20.46
N LEU A 492 5.97 3.50 19.46
CA LEU A 492 4.66 4.15 19.32
C LEU A 492 3.51 3.27 19.86
N GLN A 493 3.51 3.05 21.18
CA GLN A 493 2.58 2.11 21.82
C GLN A 493 1.09 2.47 21.66
N ASP A 494 0.74 3.77 21.69
CA ASP A 494 -0.64 4.22 21.54
C ASP A 494 -1.13 4.09 20.08
N TRP A 495 -0.22 4.26 19.11
CA TRP A 495 -0.50 3.97 17.69
C TRP A 495 -0.74 2.48 17.48
N ALA A 496 0.15 1.62 18.00
CA ALA A 496 -0.03 0.17 17.96
C ALA A 496 -1.37 -0.26 18.59
N GLN A 497 -1.78 0.35 19.70
CA GLN A 497 -3.09 0.10 20.30
C GLN A 497 -4.24 0.59 19.43
N MET A 498 -4.14 1.76 18.80
CA MET A 498 -5.15 2.26 17.85
C MET A 498 -5.30 1.33 16.65
N LEU A 499 -4.21 0.82 16.07
CA LEU A 499 -4.25 -0.19 15.00
C LEU A 499 -5.00 -1.46 15.45
N ARG A 500 -4.72 -1.96 16.66
CA ARG A 500 -5.47 -3.09 17.22
C ARG A 500 -6.97 -2.80 17.35
N THR A 501 -7.31 -1.60 17.83
CA THR A 501 -8.70 -1.15 17.94
C THR A 501 -9.38 -1.06 16.57
N PHE A 502 -8.68 -0.48 15.59
CA PHE A 502 -9.15 -0.36 14.21
C PHE A 502 -9.42 -1.73 13.59
N TYR A 503 -8.45 -2.64 13.56
CA TYR A 503 -8.64 -3.97 12.97
C TYR A 503 -9.66 -4.81 13.75
N GLY A 504 -9.73 -4.67 15.08
CA GLY A 504 -10.75 -5.32 15.89
C GLY A 504 -12.18 -4.89 15.54
N GLY A 505 -12.35 -3.67 15.02
CA GLY A 505 -13.63 -3.14 14.56
C GLY A 505 -13.90 -3.28 13.05
N ALA A 506 -12.86 -3.19 12.23
CA ALA A 506 -12.92 -3.30 10.78
C ALA A 506 -12.99 -4.78 10.32
N SER A 507 -12.36 -5.72 11.03
CA SER A 507 -12.33 -7.13 10.65
C SER A 507 -13.36 -7.97 11.42
N PRO A 508 -14.34 -8.59 10.74
CA PRO A 508 -15.26 -9.52 11.38
C PRO A 508 -14.58 -10.81 11.87
N GLN A 509 -13.40 -11.16 11.33
CA GLN A 509 -12.74 -12.45 11.56
C GLN A 509 -11.64 -12.43 12.63
N SER A 510 -11.14 -11.26 13.02
CA SER A 510 -9.90 -11.15 13.78
C SER A 510 -10.11 -11.34 15.30
N ARG A 511 -10.25 -12.59 15.75
CA ARG A 511 -10.35 -12.92 17.19
C ARG A 511 -9.14 -12.44 18.00
N ALA A 512 -7.96 -12.39 17.38
CA ALA A 512 -6.70 -11.94 17.99
C ALA A 512 -6.75 -10.50 18.53
N PHE A 513 -7.60 -9.63 17.97
CA PHE A 513 -7.69 -8.21 18.34
C PHE A 513 -8.85 -7.88 19.28
N ARG A 514 -9.71 -8.86 19.64
CA ARG A 514 -10.97 -8.59 20.37
C ARG A 514 -10.87 -8.60 21.89
N GLY A 515 -9.71 -8.95 22.46
CA GLY A 515 -9.50 -9.04 23.91
C GLY A 515 -10.47 -9.99 24.65
N PRO A 516 -10.34 -10.17 25.97
CA PRO A 516 -11.22 -11.07 26.75
C PRO A 516 -12.67 -10.57 26.90
N GLN A 517 -12.94 -9.31 26.54
CA GLN A 517 -14.22 -8.60 26.73
C GLN A 517 -15.02 -8.43 25.41
N GLY A 518 -14.58 -9.07 24.32
CA GLY A 518 -15.02 -8.81 22.95
C GLY A 518 -16.53 -8.64 22.74
N SER A 519 -16.99 -7.39 22.70
CA SER A 519 -18.22 -7.05 21.99
C SER A 519 -17.85 -6.76 20.53
N ALA A 520 -18.46 -7.47 19.58
CA ALA A 520 -18.43 -7.04 18.19
C ALA A 520 -18.87 -5.57 18.10
N ALA A 521 -18.25 -4.78 17.22
CA ALA A 521 -18.89 -3.53 16.79
C ALA A 521 -20.31 -3.89 16.31
N LEU A 522 -21.30 -3.03 16.56
CA LEU A 522 -22.69 -3.23 16.10
C LEU A 522 -22.82 -3.16 14.55
N ALA A 523 -21.69 -3.07 13.85
CA ALA A 523 -21.52 -2.52 12.51
C ALA A 523 -20.09 -2.81 11.94
N PRO A 524 -19.58 -4.06 11.92
CA PRO A 524 -18.26 -4.35 11.34
C PRO A 524 -18.30 -4.25 9.80
N SER A 525 -17.14 -4.20 9.14
CA SER A 525 -17.09 -4.38 7.69
C SER A 525 -17.74 -5.71 7.31
N SER A 526 -18.49 -5.73 6.21
CA SER A 526 -19.05 -6.97 5.67
C SER A 526 -18.09 -7.58 4.66
N ILE A 527 -18.27 -8.88 4.38
CA ILE A 527 -17.61 -9.51 3.24
C ILE A 527 -18.27 -8.93 1.98
N PRO A 528 -17.51 -8.35 1.04
CA PRO A 528 -18.07 -7.88 -0.21
C PRO A 528 -18.72 -9.03 -0.99
N VAL A 529 -19.93 -8.82 -1.50
CA VAL A 529 -20.58 -9.71 -2.46
C VAL A 529 -20.40 -9.09 -3.84
N VAL A 530 -19.81 -9.84 -4.77
CA VAL A 530 -19.47 -9.37 -6.10
C VAL A 530 -20.24 -10.20 -7.10
N ASN A 531 -21.04 -9.56 -7.95
CA ASN A 531 -21.79 -10.19 -9.02
C ASN A 531 -21.29 -9.64 -10.35
N ILE A 532 -21.03 -10.52 -11.32
CA ILE A 532 -20.86 -10.08 -12.71
C ILE A 532 -22.25 -10.09 -13.32
N THR A 533 -22.72 -8.92 -13.73
CA THR A 533 -24.11 -8.73 -14.12
C THR A 533 -24.32 -8.79 -15.62
N ASN A 534 -23.28 -8.43 -16.40
CA ASN A 534 -23.36 -8.39 -17.85
C ASN A 534 -21.98 -8.57 -18.52
N ILE A 535 -21.96 -9.09 -19.74
CA ILE A 535 -20.77 -9.27 -20.58
C ILE A 535 -21.13 -9.00 -22.04
N TYR A 536 -20.32 -8.18 -22.70
CA TYR A 536 -20.46 -7.91 -24.12
C TYR A 536 -19.09 -7.75 -24.81
N PRO A 537 -18.82 -8.42 -25.94
CA PRO A 537 -19.65 -9.42 -26.61
C PRO A 537 -19.70 -10.77 -25.86
N GLU A 538 -20.75 -11.57 -26.08
CA GLU A 538 -20.96 -12.84 -25.35
C GLU A 538 -20.17 -14.03 -25.90
N GLU A 539 -19.92 -14.08 -27.21
CA GLU A 539 -19.34 -15.27 -27.86
C GLU A 539 -17.82 -15.31 -27.77
N SER A 540 -17.18 -14.20 -28.18
CA SER A 540 -15.72 -14.05 -28.21
C SER A 540 -15.31 -12.57 -28.24
N THR A 541 -14.16 -12.25 -27.66
CA THR A 541 -13.54 -10.93 -27.74
C THR A 541 -12.18 -10.99 -28.44
N SER A 542 -11.70 -9.84 -28.92
CA SER A 542 -10.40 -9.69 -29.57
C SER A 542 -9.91 -8.25 -29.45
N ILE A 543 -8.67 -7.97 -29.88
CA ILE A 543 -8.20 -6.58 -29.97
C ILE A 543 -9.00 -5.76 -30.98
N ALA A 544 -9.77 -6.38 -31.88
CA ALA A 544 -10.61 -5.69 -32.86
C ALA A 544 -12.03 -5.40 -32.32
N GLU A 545 -12.49 -6.20 -31.35
CA GLU A 545 -13.77 -6.07 -30.66
C GLU A 545 -13.54 -6.36 -29.16
N PRO A 546 -13.11 -5.34 -28.39
CA PRO A 546 -12.87 -5.45 -26.96
C PRO A 546 -14.11 -5.89 -26.18
N ILE A 547 -13.90 -6.31 -24.94
CA ILE A 547 -14.96 -6.79 -24.06
C ILE A 547 -15.26 -5.78 -22.97
N THR A 548 -16.53 -5.48 -22.79
CA THR A 548 -17.08 -4.79 -21.62
C THR A 548 -17.70 -5.81 -20.68
N ILE A 549 -17.43 -5.65 -19.39
CA ILE A 549 -17.93 -6.48 -18.32
C ILE A 549 -18.44 -5.59 -17.17
N SER A 550 -19.64 -5.88 -16.72
CA SER A 550 -20.35 -5.14 -15.67
C SER A 550 -20.30 -5.88 -14.34
N MET A 551 -20.13 -5.16 -13.25
CA MET A 551 -20.20 -5.68 -11.90
C MET A 551 -21.22 -4.94 -11.05
N GLU A 552 -21.85 -5.67 -10.13
CA GLU A 552 -22.62 -5.15 -8.99
C GLU A 552 -21.94 -5.65 -7.72
N VAL A 553 -21.54 -4.72 -6.86
CA VAL A 553 -20.87 -4.98 -5.59
C VAL A 553 -21.77 -4.53 -4.46
N THR A 554 -21.99 -5.40 -3.48
CA THR A 554 -22.57 -4.98 -2.20
C THR A 554 -21.65 -5.24 -1.05
N GLY A 555 -21.63 -4.31 -0.11
CA GLY A 555 -20.84 -4.46 1.11
C GLY A 555 -20.63 -3.16 1.82
N ARG A 556 -19.92 -3.25 2.94
CA ARG A 556 -19.69 -2.15 3.84
C ARG A 556 -18.20 -1.90 4.06
N ASN A 557 -17.82 -0.63 4.06
CA ASN A 557 -16.46 -0.13 4.19
C ASN A 557 -15.57 -0.70 3.08
N ILE A 558 -16.02 -0.72 1.82
CA ILE A 558 -15.18 -1.16 0.71
C ILE A 558 -13.97 -0.24 0.61
N SER A 559 -12.77 -0.81 0.63
CA SER A 559 -11.51 -0.05 0.67
C SER A 559 -10.79 -0.06 -0.67
N GLN A 560 -10.90 -1.12 -1.46
CA GLN A 560 -10.27 -1.20 -2.77
C GLN A 560 -10.87 -2.32 -3.63
N GLY A 561 -10.54 -2.30 -4.92
CA GLY A 561 -10.88 -3.36 -5.87
C GLY A 561 -9.84 -3.51 -6.97
N LYS A 562 -9.78 -4.71 -7.55
CA LYS A 562 -8.90 -5.06 -8.66
C LYS A 562 -9.70 -5.76 -9.76
N PHE A 563 -9.53 -5.31 -11.00
CA PHE A 563 -9.91 -6.05 -12.19
C PHE A 563 -8.78 -7.01 -12.59
N THR A 564 -9.11 -8.27 -12.90
CA THR A 564 -8.13 -9.34 -13.13
C THR A 564 -8.38 -10.05 -14.45
N VAL A 565 -7.31 -10.39 -15.17
CA VAL A 565 -7.37 -11.22 -16.39
C VAL A 565 -6.51 -12.46 -16.20
N ASP A 566 -7.18 -13.61 -16.20
CA ASP A 566 -6.56 -14.90 -15.89
C ASP A 566 -6.68 -15.85 -17.08
N LYS A 567 -5.55 -16.30 -17.64
CA LYS A 567 -5.55 -17.28 -18.73
C LYS A 567 -5.82 -18.67 -18.17
N ILE A 568 -6.79 -19.37 -18.76
CA ILE A 568 -7.10 -20.77 -18.42
C ILE A 568 -6.19 -21.68 -19.26
N GLU A 569 -5.32 -22.42 -18.60
CA GLU A 569 -4.42 -23.38 -19.23
C GLU A 569 -5.14 -24.70 -19.58
N ALA A 570 -4.51 -25.52 -20.41
CA ALA A 570 -5.09 -26.76 -20.92
C ALA A 570 -5.45 -27.79 -19.82
N ASP A 571 -4.82 -27.70 -18.65
CA ASP A 571 -5.11 -28.53 -17.48
C ASP A 571 -6.22 -27.96 -16.58
N GLY A 572 -6.76 -26.79 -16.91
CA GLY A 572 -7.81 -26.08 -16.18
C GLY A 572 -7.29 -25.14 -15.08
N THR A 573 -5.98 -25.04 -14.87
CA THR A 573 -5.39 -24.02 -13.99
C THR A 573 -5.57 -22.63 -14.60
N ALA A 574 -5.69 -21.61 -13.75
CA ALA A 574 -5.80 -20.22 -14.18
C ALA A 574 -4.53 -19.47 -13.76
N VAL A 575 -3.92 -18.73 -14.69
CA VAL A 575 -2.71 -17.93 -14.45
C VAL A 575 -3.04 -16.46 -14.65
N ARG A 576 -2.81 -15.63 -13.64
CA ARG A 576 -3.01 -14.18 -13.72
C ARG A 576 -1.94 -13.55 -14.61
N LEU A 577 -2.38 -12.81 -15.62
CA LEU A 577 -1.51 -12.10 -16.57
C LEU A 577 -1.72 -10.59 -16.55
N ARG A 578 -2.82 -10.11 -15.94
CA ARG A 578 -3.07 -8.68 -15.74
C ARG A 578 -3.85 -8.47 -14.44
N THR A 579 -3.47 -7.41 -13.74
CA THR A 579 -4.20 -6.85 -12.60
C THR A 579 -4.26 -5.34 -12.79
N ALA A 580 -5.44 -4.75 -12.68
CA ALA A 580 -5.63 -3.30 -12.72
C ALA A 580 -6.41 -2.85 -11.49
N ARG A 581 -5.99 -1.77 -10.84
CA ARG A 581 -6.73 -1.18 -9.71
C ARG A 581 -8.02 -0.53 -10.22
N ILE A 582 -9.09 -0.68 -9.45
CA ILE A 582 -10.36 0.03 -9.67
C ILE A 582 -10.27 1.35 -8.90
N ILE A 583 -10.10 2.45 -9.63
CA ILE A 583 -9.87 3.79 -9.10
C ILE A 583 -10.71 4.81 -9.85
N THR A 584 -11.18 5.82 -9.13
CA THR A 584 -11.93 6.95 -9.68
C THR A 584 -11.02 8.17 -9.76
N ASN A 585 -10.98 8.81 -10.93
CA ASN A 585 -10.29 10.09 -11.11
C ASN A 585 -11.18 11.24 -10.63
N VAL A 586 -10.73 12.00 -9.63
CA VAL A 586 -11.44 13.16 -9.09
C VAL A 586 -10.54 14.38 -9.19
N VAL A 587 -11.05 15.49 -9.72
CA VAL A 587 -10.29 16.76 -9.79
C VAL A 587 -10.55 17.56 -8.52
N VAL A 588 -9.51 17.80 -7.72
CA VAL A 588 -9.55 18.64 -6.52
C VAL A 588 -8.55 19.77 -6.70
N ASP A 589 -9.02 21.02 -6.65
CA ASP A 589 -8.19 22.23 -6.85
C ASP A 589 -7.35 22.21 -8.14
N GLY A 590 -7.87 21.60 -9.21
CA GLY A 590 -7.19 21.47 -10.50
C GLY A 590 -6.17 20.32 -10.59
N VAL A 591 -6.04 19.50 -9.54
CA VAL A 591 -5.18 18.30 -9.52
C VAL A 591 -6.06 17.05 -9.60
N VAL A 592 -5.75 16.17 -10.56
CA VAL A 592 -6.38 14.84 -10.65
C VAL A 592 -5.86 13.98 -9.51
N GLN A 593 -6.76 13.51 -8.65
CA GLN A 593 -6.50 12.51 -7.61
C GLN A 593 -7.12 11.17 -8.04
N GLN A 594 -6.36 10.10 -7.86
CA GLN A 594 -6.84 8.73 -8.06
C GLN A 594 -7.30 8.18 -6.71
N LEU A 595 -8.61 7.99 -6.56
CA LEU A 595 -9.22 7.59 -5.30
C LEU A 595 -9.88 6.21 -5.39
N ASN A 596 -9.73 5.42 -4.34
CA ASN A 596 -10.63 4.31 -4.04
C ASN A 596 -11.96 4.90 -3.58
N GLN A 597 -12.92 5.02 -4.50
CA GLN A 597 -14.25 5.55 -4.24
C GLN A 597 -15.29 4.49 -4.59
N TRP A 598 -16.14 4.18 -3.63
CA TRP A 598 -17.19 3.16 -3.73
C TRP A 598 -18.51 3.76 -3.27
N ASN A 599 -19.61 3.44 -3.95
CA ASN A 599 -20.94 3.75 -3.49
C ASN A 599 -21.29 2.84 -2.31
N PRO A 600 -21.63 3.39 -1.12
CA PRO A 600 -22.06 2.57 -0.01
C PRO A 600 -23.33 1.79 -0.31
N GLY A 601 -23.47 0.61 0.28
CA GLY A 601 -24.58 -0.29 -0.01
C GLY A 601 -24.35 -1.05 -1.31
N VAL A 602 -24.61 -0.41 -2.45
CA VAL A 602 -24.51 -1.00 -3.80
C VAL A 602 -23.63 -0.11 -4.69
N ASP A 603 -22.65 -0.72 -5.35
CA ASP A 603 -21.82 -0.09 -6.36
C ASP A 603 -21.89 -0.88 -7.68
N ASP A 604 -22.33 -0.22 -8.73
CA ASP A 604 -22.41 -0.76 -10.08
C ASP A 604 -21.35 -0.09 -10.95
N SER A 605 -20.57 -0.88 -11.69
CA SER A 605 -19.46 -0.38 -12.50
C SER A 605 -19.22 -1.23 -13.75
N ASP A 606 -18.84 -0.58 -14.84
CA ASP A 606 -18.47 -1.22 -16.11
C ASP A 606 -16.97 -1.10 -16.37
N PHE A 607 -16.39 -2.15 -16.95
CA PHE A 607 -14.97 -2.21 -17.26
C PHE A 607 -14.74 -2.76 -18.67
N THR A 608 -13.82 -2.14 -19.39
CA THR A 608 -13.41 -2.62 -20.72
C THR A 608 -12.00 -3.21 -20.66
N TRP A 609 -11.81 -4.36 -21.32
CA TRP A 609 -10.49 -4.93 -21.59
C TRP A 609 -10.26 -5.04 -23.08
N ASP A 610 -9.19 -4.40 -23.56
CA ASP A 610 -8.79 -4.37 -24.97
C ASP A 610 -8.21 -5.68 -25.51
N ALA A 611 -8.31 -6.78 -24.77
CA ALA A 611 -7.74 -8.08 -25.12
C ALA A 611 -6.21 -8.05 -25.38
N GLN A 612 -5.49 -7.13 -24.73
CA GLN A 612 -4.02 -7.05 -24.73
C GLN A 612 -3.42 -7.47 -23.38
N LEU A 613 -2.20 -7.99 -23.43
CA LEU A 613 -1.40 -8.41 -22.28
C LEU A 613 0.07 -7.97 -22.42
N PRO A 614 0.80 -7.76 -21.32
CA PRO A 614 2.23 -7.45 -21.37
C PRO A 614 3.03 -8.63 -21.93
N LEU A 615 3.88 -8.37 -22.94
CA LEU A 615 4.81 -9.32 -23.53
C LEU A 615 6.24 -8.92 -23.17
N VAL A 616 6.88 -9.68 -22.28
CA VAL A 616 8.25 -9.45 -21.83
C VAL A 616 9.24 -10.18 -22.74
N SER A 617 10.39 -9.56 -23.03
CA SER A 617 11.39 -10.09 -23.95
C SER A 617 12.83 -9.77 -23.51
N ASP A 618 13.73 -10.76 -23.62
CA ASP A 618 15.19 -10.57 -23.52
C ASP A 618 15.86 -10.44 -24.91
N GLY A 619 15.06 -10.32 -25.98
CA GLY A 619 15.50 -10.31 -27.37
C GLY A 619 15.68 -11.70 -28.01
N LYS A 620 15.59 -12.79 -27.23
CA LYS A 620 15.63 -14.18 -27.71
C LYS A 620 14.39 -14.98 -27.29
N THR A 621 13.98 -14.81 -26.04
CA THR A 621 12.80 -15.40 -25.41
C THR A 621 11.79 -14.28 -25.23
N SER A 622 10.53 -14.55 -25.60
CA SER A 622 9.42 -13.66 -25.26
C SER A 622 8.31 -14.46 -24.60
N SER A 623 7.68 -13.90 -23.58
CA SER A 623 6.59 -14.54 -22.84
C SER A 623 5.65 -13.50 -22.25
N PHE A 624 4.36 -13.85 -22.19
CA PHE A 624 3.37 -13.03 -21.50
C PHE A 624 3.57 -13.20 -20.00
N GLU A 625 3.77 -12.07 -19.30
CA GLU A 625 4.02 -12.03 -17.87
C GLU A 625 3.22 -10.88 -17.25
N GLN A 626 2.98 -10.94 -15.94
CA GLN A 626 2.20 -9.94 -15.22
C GLN A 626 3.06 -8.72 -14.89
N VAL A 627 3.22 -7.81 -15.84
CA VAL A 627 3.74 -6.47 -15.56
C VAL A 627 2.62 -5.66 -14.88
N VAL A 628 2.94 -5.07 -13.75
CA VAL A 628 2.01 -4.29 -12.93
C VAL A 628 2.36 -2.81 -13.06
N THR A 629 1.42 -2.01 -13.53
CA THR A 629 1.57 -0.54 -13.59
C THR A 629 0.71 0.10 -12.52
N ILE A 630 1.33 0.78 -11.56
CA ILE A 630 0.64 1.55 -10.52
C ILE A 630 1.29 2.92 -10.47
N GLY A 631 0.47 3.98 -10.44
CA GLY A 631 0.95 5.37 -10.31
C GLY A 631 2.03 5.74 -11.34
N GLY A 632 1.91 5.28 -12.59
CA GLY A 632 2.89 5.51 -13.65
C GLY A 632 4.08 4.54 -13.67
N VAL A 633 4.40 3.89 -12.54
CA VAL A 633 5.56 3.00 -12.46
C VAL A 633 5.15 1.58 -12.86
N SER A 634 5.85 1.02 -13.85
CA SER A 634 5.65 -0.36 -14.30
C SER A 634 6.70 -1.28 -13.71
N SER A 635 6.29 -2.43 -13.17
CA SER A 635 7.20 -3.36 -12.49
C SER A 635 6.88 -4.83 -12.76
N LEU A 636 7.90 -5.69 -12.67
CA LEU A 636 7.81 -7.14 -12.85
C LEU A 636 8.54 -7.89 -11.75
N ALA A 637 7.79 -8.73 -11.05
CA ALA A 637 8.26 -9.60 -9.98
C ALA A 637 9.06 -10.80 -10.50
N GLY A 638 10.15 -11.15 -9.83
CA GLY A 638 10.91 -12.35 -10.13
C GLY A 638 12.04 -12.62 -9.16
N ARG A 639 12.95 -13.48 -9.59
CA ARG A 639 14.22 -13.75 -8.92
C ARG A 639 15.37 -13.74 -9.92
N TYR A 640 16.53 -13.31 -9.46
CA TYR A 640 17.74 -13.22 -10.26
C TYR A 640 18.84 -14.10 -9.67
N ARG A 641 19.68 -14.65 -10.55
CA ARG A 641 20.87 -15.41 -10.19
C ARG A 641 22.04 -14.96 -11.05
N TYR A 642 23.11 -14.53 -10.38
CA TYR A 642 24.34 -14.06 -11.01
C TYR A 642 25.03 -15.16 -11.83
N PRO A 643 25.80 -14.81 -12.88
CA PRO A 643 26.58 -15.77 -13.65
C PRO A 643 27.50 -16.63 -12.77
N GLY A 644 27.27 -17.94 -12.75
CA GLY A 644 28.12 -18.88 -11.99
C GLY A 644 27.78 -19.03 -10.51
N SER A 645 26.84 -18.22 -9.98
CA SER A 645 26.28 -18.41 -8.63
C SER A 645 25.18 -19.48 -8.63
N GLU A 646 24.98 -20.14 -7.49
CA GLU A 646 23.81 -21.01 -7.24
C GLU A 646 22.69 -20.29 -6.47
N ASN A 647 22.98 -19.11 -5.91
CA ASN A 647 22.07 -18.36 -5.04
C ASN A 647 21.06 -17.56 -5.86
N TRP A 648 19.80 -17.64 -5.45
CA TRP A 648 18.71 -16.86 -6.03
C TRP A 648 18.34 -15.72 -5.11
N GLN A 649 18.13 -14.55 -5.69
CA GLN A 649 17.67 -13.37 -4.98
C GLN A 649 16.32 -12.92 -5.53
N ALA A 650 15.38 -12.60 -4.65
CA ALA A 650 14.11 -12.00 -5.04
C ALA A 650 14.35 -10.57 -5.54
N VAL A 651 13.88 -10.25 -6.74
CA VAL A 651 14.05 -8.93 -7.36
C VAL A 651 12.76 -8.46 -8.02
N THR A 652 12.63 -7.15 -8.17
CA THR A 652 11.61 -6.48 -8.96
C THR A 652 12.30 -5.64 -10.00
N VAL A 653 11.97 -5.88 -11.27
CA VAL A 653 12.45 -5.06 -12.38
C VAL A 653 11.46 -3.90 -12.57
N MET A 654 11.95 -2.67 -12.52
CA MET A 654 11.19 -1.46 -12.83
C MET A 654 11.47 -1.03 -14.26
N PHE A 655 10.45 -0.50 -14.93
CA PHE A 655 10.53 -0.10 -16.32
C PHE A 655 10.24 1.38 -16.52
N ASP A 656 10.91 1.95 -17.52
CA ASP A 656 10.66 3.26 -18.10
C ASP A 656 9.32 3.26 -18.89
N ASP A 657 8.84 4.44 -19.27
CA ASP A 657 7.58 4.61 -20.04
C ASP A 657 7.62 3.93 -21.42
N ASN A 658 8.81 3.58 -21.92
CA ASN A 658 9.02 2.87 -23.19
C ASN A 658 9.15 1.35 -22.99
N GLY A 659 8.99 0.85 -21.76
CA GLY A 659 9.09 -0.56 -21.41
C GLY A 659 10.51 -1.12 -21.31
N ASN A 660 11.55 -0.30 -21.21
CA ASN A 660 12.94 -0.73 -20.93
C ASN A 660 13.23 -0.72 -19.43
N VAL A 661 14.20 -1.51 -18.97
CA VAL A 661 14.61 -1.48 -17.54
C VAL A 661 15.12 -0.10 -17.16
N ASP A 662 14.51 0.49 -16.14
CA ASP A 662 14.96 1.72 -15.48
C ASP A 662 15.82 1.35 -14.25
N ASN A 663 15.29 0.49 -13.38
CA ASN A 663 15.96 0.07 -12.15
C ASN A 663 15.60 -1.36 -11.71
N VAL A 664 16.37 -1.94 -10.79
CA VAL A 664 16.08 -3.24 -10.16
C VAL A 664 16.16 -3.10 -8.65
N VAL A 665 15.08 -3.51 -7.97
CA VAL A 665 15.02 -3.53 -6.50
C VAL A 665 15.06 -4.97 -6.02
N SER A 666 15.89 -5.21 -5.01
CA SER A 666 15.98 -6.49 -4.31
C SER A 666 15.13 -6.50 -3.05
N GLY A 667 14.64 -7.68 -2.69
CA GLY A 667 14.06 -7.95 -1.37
C GLY A 667 14.96 -8.90 -0.59
N SER A 668 15.12 -8.63 0.69
CA SER A 668 15.78 -9.53 1.63
C SER A 668 14.86 -10.70 2.01
N ALA A 669 15.41 -11.91 2.04
CA ALA A 669 14.64 -13.09 2.42
C ALA A 669 14.29 -13.06 3.92
N GLY A 670 13.00 -13.13 4.24
CA GLY A 670 12.54 -13.21 5.64
C GLY A 670 12.48 -11.86 6.37
N SER A 671 12.64 -10.73 5.66
CA SER A 671 12.42 -9.39 6.19
C SER A 671 11.65 -8.52 5.19
N ASN A 672 11.25 -7.31 5.60
CA ASN A 672 10.67 -6.31 4.71
C ASN A 672 11.74 -5.35 4.14
N ALA A 673 13.02 -5.71 4.26
CA ALA A 673 14.10 -4.88 3.77
C ALA A 673 14.16 -4.92 2.24
N VAL A 674 14.32 -3.74 1.65
CA VAL A 674 14.47 -3.57 0.21
C VAL A 674 15.64 -2.65 -0.07
N ALA A 675 16.27 -2.81 -1.23
CA ALA A 675 17.24 -1.86 -1.74
C ALA A 675 17.41 -2.01 -3.25
N SER A 676 17.76 -0.90 -3.89
CA SER A 676 18.15 -0.87 -5.30
C SER A 676 19.46 -1.61 -5.51
N ILE A 677 19.53 -2.42 -6.55
CA ILE A 677 20.74 -3.16 -6.90
C ILE A 677 21.09 -3.04 -8.37
N ARG A 678 22.35 -3.29 -8.68
CA ARG A 678 22.82 -3.49 -10.04
C ARG A 678 22.95 -4.99 -10.31
N ILE A 679 22.42 -5.46 -11.43
CA ILE A 679 22.54 -6.87 -11.84
C ILE A 679 23.30 -7.04 -13.15
N GLU A 680 24.00 -8.16 -13.27
CA GLU A 680 24.96 -8.41 -14.35
C GLU A 680 24.33 -9.05 -15.61
N ALA A 681 24.88 -8.72 -16.78
CA ALA A 681 24.52 -9.40 -18.02
C ALA A 681 24.98 -10.87 -18.01
N GLY A 682 24.18 -11.76 -18.59
CA GLY A 682 24.43 -13.20 -18.64
C GLY A 682 23.88 -13.99 -17.46
N GLY A 683 23.39 -13.32 -16.41
CA GLY A 683 22.65 -13.95 -15.32
C GLY A 683 21.29 -14.50 -15.77
N THR A 684 20.63 -15.25 -14.88
CA THR A 684 19.27 -15.76 -15.13
C THR A 684 18.26 -14.96 -14.34
N PHE A 685 17.31 -14.32 -15.01
CA PHE A 685 16.12 -13.75 -14.37
C PHE A 685 14.95 -14.70 -14.59
N GLN A 686 14.32 -15.14 -13.51
CA GLN A 686 13.12 -15.96 -13.54
C GLN A 686 11.95 -15.16 -13.00
N THR A 687 10.94 -14.95 -13.85
CA THR A 687 9.70 -14.28 -13.43
C THR A 687 8.93 -15.12 -12.41
N PHE A 688 8.09 -14.46 -11.63
CA PHE A 688 7.06 -15.13 -10.85
C PHE A 688 5.72 -15.08 -11.56
N ARG A 689 4.97 -16.19 -11.49
CA ARG A 689 3.62 -16.32 -12.02
C ARG A 689 2.63 -16.58 -10.92
N SER A 690 1.43 -16.05 -11.09
CA SER A 690 0.37 -16.11 -10.09
C SER A 690 -0.69 -17.12 -10.52
N GLU A 691 -0.69 -18.32 -9.93
CA GLU A 691 -1.75 -19.32 -10.11
C GLU A 691 -2.97 -18.91 -9.28
N VAL A 692 -4.13 -18.81 -9.91
CA VAL A 692 -5.34 -18.24 -9.29
C VAL A 692 -6.15 -19.33 -8.60
N THR A 693 -6.47 -19.07 -7.34
CA THR A 693 -7.33 -19.92 -6.51
C THR A 693 -8.81 -19.55 -6.70
N ALA A 694 -9.73 -20.40 -6.22
CA ALA A 694 -11.17 -20.22 -6.45
C ALA A 694 -11.76 -18.93 -5.84
N ASP A 695 -11.11 -18.35 -4.83
CA ASP A 695 -11.52 -17.09 -4.19
C ASP A 695 -10.80 -15.85 -4.79
N GLY A 696 -10.10 -16.02 -5.91
CA GLY A 696 -9.44 -14.94 -6.66
C GLY A 696 -8.06 -14.56 -6.13
N ARG A 697 -7.62 -15.14 -5.01
CA ARG A 697 -6.25 -15.00 -4.49
C ARG A 697 -5.27 -15.79 -5.34
N VAL A 698 -3.99 -15.47 -5.21
CA VAL A 698 -2.94 -16.06 -6.04
C VAL A 698 -1.95 -16.88 -5.20
N LEU A 699 -1.41 -17.93 -5.83
CA LEU A 699 -0.27 -18.70 -5.36
C LEU A 699 0.89 -18.45 -6.31
N GLN A 700 1.97 -17.90 -5.77
CA GLN A 700 3.18 -17.62 -6.54
C GLN A 700 3.84 -18.93 -7.00
N LYS A 701 4.25 -18.97 -8.26
CA LYS A 701 4.95 -20.07 -8.94
C LYS A 701 6.13 -19.52 -9.73
N ASP A 702 7.09 -20.41 -9.98
CA ASP A 702 8.19 -20.14 -10.89
C ASP A 702 7.68 -19.95 -12.33
N GLY A 703 8.05 -18.83 -12.94
CA GLY A 703 7.70 -18.45 -14.30
C GLY A 703 8.81 -18.71 -15.32
N THR A 704 8.85 -17.86 -16.34
CA THR A 704 9.78 -17.95 -17.47
C THR A 704 11.19 -17.52 -17.06
N ASN A 705 12.18 -18.28 -17.53
CA ASN A 705 13.60 -17.92 -17.44
C ASN A 705 14.03 -17.07 -18.63
N PHE A 706 14.56 -15.89 -18.35
CA PHE A 706 15.20 -14.98 -19.28
C PHE A 706 16.71 -14.95 -19.01
N THR A 707 17.51 -14.86 -20.07
CA THR A 707 18.93 -14.56 -19.92
C THR A 707 19.10 -13.07 -19.88
N TRP A 708 19.60 -12.51 -18.78
CA TRP A 708 19.68 -11.07 -18.60
C TRP A 708 20.62 -10.42 -19.64
N PRO A 709 20.12 -9.55 -20.53
CA PRO A 709 20.94 -8.91 -21.55
C PRO A 709 21.61 -7.63 -21.02
N GLU A 710 22.58 -7.08 -21.76
CA GLU A 710 23.31 -5.86 -21.35
C GLU A 710 22.41 -4.64 -21.10
N LYS A 711 21.28 -4.54 -21.81
CA LYS A 711 20.31 -3.44 -21.66
C LYS A 711 19.12 -3.78 -20.76
N GLY A 712 19.14 -4.95 -20.10
CA GLY A 712 17.98 -5.49 -19.40
C GLY A 712 16.87 -5.98 -20.33
N ILE A 713 15.87 -6.64 -19.73
CA ILE A 713 14.67 -7.09 -20.45
C ILE A 713 13.79 -5.89 -20.87
N SER A 714 12.84 -6.12 -21.77
CA SER A 714 11.88 -5.09 -22.19
C SER A 714 10.48 -5.66 -22.22
N TRP A 715 9.45 -4.81 -22.20
CA TRP A 715 8.07 -5.23 -22.38
C TRP A 715 7.28 -4.24 -23.23
N ASP A 716 6.22 -4.74 -23.87
CA ASP A 716 5.22 -3.94 -24.58
C ASP A 716 3.88 -4.70 -24.55
N TYR A 717 2.76 -4.02 -24.81
CA TYR A 717 1.47 -4.67 -24.97
C TYR A 717 1.38 -5.43 -26.28
N ALA A 718 0.93 -6.69 -26.21
CA ALA A 718 0.64 -7.50 -27.40
C ALA A 718 -0.77 -8.11 -27.31
N PRO A 719 -1.40 -8.44 -28.46
CA PRO A 719 -2.67 -9.16 -28.47
C PRO A 719 -2.58 -10.44 -27.64
N ALA A 720 -3.52 -10.63 -26.72
CA ALA A 720 -3.57 -11.79 -25.85
C ALA A 720 -3.65 -13.09 -26.68
N PRO A 721 -2.99 -14.18 -26.28
CA PRO A 721 -3.10 -15.46 -26.98
C PRO A 721 -4.54 -15.94 -27.10
N THR A 722 -4.92 -16.45 -28.27
CA THR A 722 -6.22 -17.10 -28.48
C THR A 722 -6.43 -18.24 -27.46
N GLY A 723 -7.57 -18.26 -26.78
CA GLY A 723 -7.83 -19.19 -25.69
C GLY A 723 -8.98 -18.77 -24.77
N GLN A 724 -9.11 -19.47 -23.64
CA GLN A 724 -10.11 -19.15 -22.62
C GLN A 724 -9.48 -18.34 -21.48
N TYR A 725 -10.22 -17.36 -20.99
CA TYR A 725 -9.80 -16.48 -19.90
C TYR A 725 -10.92 -16.36 -18.87
N ASN A 726 -10.57 -16.07 -17.62
CA ASN A 726 -11.50 -15.51 -16.64
C ASN A 726 -11.23 -14.01 -16.52
N LEU A 727 -12.28 -13.20 -16.64
CA LEU A 727 -12.28 -11.80 -16.24
C LEU A 727 -12.91 -11.70 -14.86
N GLY A 728 -12.21 -11.11 -13.90
CA GLY A 728 -12.62 -11.15 -12.50
C GLY A 728 -12.50 -9.82 -11.79
N PHE A 729 -13.23 -9.73 -10.68
CA PHE A 729 -13.24 -8.60 -9.77
C PHE A 729 -12.94 -9.10 -8.36
N LEU A 730 -11.82 -8.65 -7.80
CA LEU A 730 -11.43 -8.92 -6.42
C LEU A 730 -11.61 -7.65 -5.60
N ILE A 731 -12.60 -7.64 -4.73
CA ILE A 731 -13.00 -6.48 -3.93
C ILE A 731 -12.66 -6.72 -2.47
N GLU A 732 -12.11 -5.72 -1.78
CA GLU A 732 -11.70 -5.83 -0.39
C GLU A 732 -12.32 -4.74 0.50
N SER A 733 -12.85 -5.13 1.65
CA SER A 733 -13.30 -4.19 2.67
C SER A 733 -12.17 -3.75 3.60
N ALA A 734 -12.41 -2.67 4.33
CA ALA A 734 -11.51 -2.19 5.38
C ALA A 734 -11.29 -3.31 6.41
N GLY A 735 -10.03 -3.66 6.64
CA GLY A 735 -9.63 -4.80 7.47
C GLY A 735 -9.28 -6.08 6.68
N GLY A 736 -9.56 -6.12 5.36
CA GLY A 736 -9.01 -7.10 4.43
C GLY A 736 -9.88 -8.33 4.15
N THR A 737 -11.19 -8.29 4.39
CA THR A 737 -12.07 -9.37 3.90
C THR A 737 -12.36 -9.17 2.42
N THR A 738 -12.30 -10.25 1.65
CA THR A 738 -12.34 -10.21 0.18
C THR A 738 -13.61 -10.86 -0.36
N GLY A 739 -14.19 -10.25 -1.40
CA GLY A 739 -15.20 -10.83 -2.28
C GLY A 739 -14.62 -11.00 -3.68
N PHE A 740 -14.96 -12.09 -4.36
CA PHE A 740 -14.47 -12.36 -5.71
C PHE A 740 -15.55 -12.98 -6.59
N SER A 741 -15.61 -12.52 -7.83
CA SER A 741 -16.39 -13.15 -8.90
C SER A 741 -15.63 -13.04 -10.21
N SER A 742 -15.82 -14.03 -11.08
CA SER A 742 -15.20 -14.05 -12.40
C SER A 742 -16.08 -14.72 -13.43
N ALA A 743 -15.93 -14.32 -14.69
CA ALA A 743 -16.65 -14.89 -15.82
C ALA A 743 -15.69 -15.37 -16.90
N LYS A 744 -16.04 -16.50 -17.51
CA LYS A 744 -15.28 -17.10 -18.59
C LYS A 744 -15.57 -16.40 -19.91
N VAL A 745 -14.51 -16.05 -20.61
CA VAL A 745 -14.55 -15.39 -21.92
C VAL A 745 -13.63 -16.13 -22.90
N ASN A 746 -14.00 -16.14 -24.17
CA ASN A 746 -13.14 -16.67 -25.24
C ASN A 746 -12.45 -15.50 -25.92
N VAL A 747 -11.13 -15.57 -26.08
CA VAL A 747 -10.34 -14.60 -26.84
C VAL A 747 -9.92 -15.23 -28.16
N ASP A 748 -10.10 -14.52 -29.27
CA ASP A 748 -9.61 -14.90 -30.60
C ASP A 748 -8.88 -13.73 -31.27
N ASN A 749 -7.54 -13.80 -31.26
CA ASN A 749 -6.67 -12.82 -31.90
C ASN A 749 -5.91 -13.41 -33.10
N ASP A 750 -6.32 -14.56 -33.62
CA ASP A 750 -5.59 -15.26 -34.69
C ASP A 750 -5.74 -14.58 -36.06
N GLN A 751 -6.87 -13.92 -36.31
CA GLN A 751 -7.24 -13.34 -37.62
C GLN A 751 -7.53 -11.84 -37.59
N VAL A 752 -7.06 -11.13 -36.56
CA VAL A 752 -7.23 -9.67 -36.40
C VAL A 752 -6.09 -8.88 -37.04
N ASP A 753 -6.36 -7.65 -37.47
CA ASP A 753 -5.33 -6.71 -37.90
C ASP A 753 -4.61 -6.14 -36.68
N LYS A 754 -3.36 -6.54 -36.47
CA LYS A 754 -2.55 -6.13 -35.32
C LYS A 754 -2.04 -4.69 -35.39
N SER A 755 -2.32 -3.96 -36.47
CA SER A 755 -2.06 -2.52 -36.57
C SER A 755 -3.21 -1.67 -36.04
N LEU A 756 -4.33 -2.30 -35.68
CA LEU A 756 -5.55 -1.65 -35.20
C LEU A 756 -5.94 -2.14 -33.80
N LEU A 757 -6.61 -1.26 -33.05
CA LEU A 757 -7.25 -1.52 -31.75
C LEU A 757 -8.70 -1.09 -31.81
N GLY A 758 -9.59 -1.97 -31.36
CA GLY A 758 -10.99 -1.70 -31.20
C GLY A 758 -11.27 -0.83 -29.99
N TYR A 759 -12.47 -0.27 -29.99
CA TYR A 759 -13.13 0.37 -28.87
C TYR A 759 -14.60 -0.03 -28.93
N VAL A 760 -15.17 -0.36 -27.77
CA VAL A 760 -16.58 -0.72 -27.62
C VAL A 760 -17.22 0.24 -26.63
N ASP A 761 -18.39 0.75 -27.01
CA ASP A 761 -19.25 1.47 -26.08
C ASP A 761 -20.60 0.75 -26.02
N ALA A 762 -20.87 0.10 -24.89
CA ALA A 762 -22.07 -0.69 -24.67
C ALA A 762 -23.32 0.18 -24.43
N ASP A 763 -23.13 1.44 -24.01
CA ASP A 763 -24.21 2.37 -23.74
C ASP A 763 -24.73 3.06 -24.99
N PHE A 764 -23.81 3.43 -25.89
CA PHE A 764 -24.11 3.97 -27.22
C PHE A 764 -24.24 2.88 -28.30
N GLY A 765 -23.88 1.64 -27.99
CA GLY A 765 -24.11 0.50 -28.86
C GLY A 765 -23.28 0.55 -30.14
N LEU A 766 -21.98 0.79 -30.01
CA LEU A 766 -21.05 0.90 -31.14
C LEU A 766 -19.70 0.21 -30.88
N VAL A 767 -19.07 -0.23 -31.96
CA VAL A 767 -17.68 -0.70 -31.99
C VAL A 767 -16.99 -0.03 -33.17
N PHE A 768 -15.79 0.52 -32.97
CA PHE A 768 -14.91 0.96 -34.06
C PHE A 768 -13.45 0.66 -33.76
N GLN A 769 -12.57 0.80 -34.75
CA GLN A 769 -11.13 0.56 -34.59
C GLN A 769 -10.33 1.84 -34.85
N ARG A 770 -9.13 1.90 -34.28
CA ARG A 770 -8.13 2.98 -34.43
C ARG A 770 -6.72 2.38 -34.57
N PRO A 771 -5.72 3.11 -35.07
CA PRO A 771 -4.33 2.62 -35.08
C PRO A 771 -3.78 2.33 -33.67
N THR A 772 -2.95 1.29 -33.51
CA THR A 772 -2.38 0.88 -32.19
C THR A 772 -1.47 1.93 -31.53
N GLY A 773 -0.94 2.88 -32.30
CA GLY A 773 -0.09 3.97 -31.81
C GLY A 773 -0.85 5.26 -31.51
N TRP A 774 -2.17 5.20 -31.34
CA TRP A 774 -3.00 6.35 -30.96
C TRP A 774 -3.38 6.28 -29.48
N TYR A 775 -3.78 7.41 -28.91
CA TYR A 775 -4.31 7.46 -27.55
C TYR A 775 -5.54 6.55 -27.37
N ALA A 776 -5.83 6.15 -26.13
CA ALA A 776 -7.09 5.49 -25.82
C ALA A 776 -8.28 6.39 -26.21
N VAL A 777 -9.47 5.79 -26.35
CA VAL A 777 -10.69 6.58 -26.57
C VAL A 777 -11.15 7.09 -25.22
N ASP A 778 -11.21 8.41 -25.07
CA ASP A 778 -11.64 9.07 -23.84
C ASP A 778 -12.97 9.80 -24.04
N TYR A 779 -13.78 9.83 -22.99
CA TYR A 779 -15.02 10.61 -22.92
C TYR A 779 -14.78 11.97 -22.27
N PHE A 780 -15.24 13.03 -22.93
CA PHE A 780 -15.14 14.42 -22.47
C PHE A 780 -16.52 14.90 -21.99
N PRO A 781 -16.90 14.65 -20.72
CA PRO A 781 -18.27 14.85 -20.23
C PRO A 781 -18.72 16.32 -20.16
N ALA A 782 -17.77 17.26 -20.08
CA ALA A 782 -18.12 18.69 -20.08
C ALA A 782 -18.61 19.16 -21.46
N ASP A 783 -18.17 18.47 -22.51
CA ASP A 783 -18.39 18.84 -23.89
C ASP A 783 -19.27 17.83 -24.65
N ASP A 784 -19.50 16.62 -24.10
CA ASP A 784 -20.27 15.50 -24.68
C ASP A 784 -19.70 14.95 -26.00
N PHE A 785 -18.45 14.49 -25.99
CA PHE A 785 -17.88 13.74 -27.10
C PHE A 785 -16.89 12.66 -26.65
N LEU A 786 -16.72 11.63 -27.48
CA LEU A 786 -15.66 10.62 -27.38
C LEU A 786 -14.58 10.93 -28.40
N GLN A 787 -13.31 10.80 -28.04
CA GLN A 787 -12.20 11.09 -28.95
C GLN A 787 -11.02 10.14 -28.75
N THR A 788 -10.34 9.82 -29.84
CA THR A 788 -8.96 9.32 -29.86
C THR A 788 -8.14 10.12 -30.88
N GLY A 789 -6.82 10.17 -30.72
CA GLY A 789 -5.93 10.88 -31.64
C GLY A 789 -4.51 10.34 -31.73
N SER A 790 -3.78 10.81 -32.73
CA SER A 790 -2.35 10.53 -32.87
C SER A 790 -1.54 11.19 -31.75
N LEU A 791 -0.41 10.60 -31.37
CA LEU A 791 0.47 11.11 -30.31
C LEU A 791 1.05 12.51 -30.55
N ASP A 792 0.88 13.06 -31.76
CA ASP A 792 1.31 14.41 -32.13
C ASP A 792 0.15 15.42 -32.23
N ASP A 793 -1.06 15.02 -31.83
CA ASP A 793 -2.26 15.85 -31.74
C ASP A 793 -2.66 16.53 -33.07
N LYS A 794 -2.40 15.85 -34.19
CA LYS A 794 -2.71 16.31 -35.56
C LYS A 794 -3.79 15.50 -36.28
N GLN A 795 -4.22 14.40 -35.69
CA GLN A 795 -5.24 13.52 -36.26
C GLN A 795 -6.16 13.05 -35.14
N TYR A 796 -7.47 13.11 -35.38
CA TYR A 796 -8.48 12.70 -34.44
C TYR A 796 -9.56 11.87 -35.11
N MET A 797 -10.15 10.98 -34.32
CA MET A 797 -11.38 10.28 -34.60
C MET A 797 -12.33 10.62 -33.45
N VAL A 798 -13.46 11.25 -33.76
CA VAL A 798 -14.38 11.81 -32.76
C VAL A 798 -15.79 11.29 -32.97
N ASP A 799 -16.49 11.00 -31.88
CA ASP A 799 -17.92 10.77 -31.84
C ASP A 799 -18.57 11.84 -30.96
N TYR A 800 -19.26 12.77 -31.61
CA TYR A 800 -20.03 13.83 -30.96
C TYR A 800 -21.42 13.32 -30.62
N ILE A 801 -21.75 13.35 -29.34
CA ILE A 801 -23.10 13.05 -28.87
C ILE A 801 -23.99 14.23 -29.27
N GLY A 802 -24.88 13.97 -30.23
CA GLY A 802 -25.79 14.95 -30.77
C GLY A 802 -26.98 15.20 -29.85
N LYS A 803 -28.08 15.70 -30.42
CA LYS A 803 -29.21 16.20 -29.65
C LYS A 803 -30.27 15.13 -29.41
N ASP A 804 -30.68 14.97 -28.15
CA ASP A 804 -31.77 14.08 -27.73
C ASP A 804 -33.10 14.44 -28.43
N GLY A 805 -33.83 13.40 -28.87
CA GLY A 805 -35.15 13.50 -29.47
C GLY A 805 -35.20 14.14 -30.86
N VAL A 806 -34.05 14.43 -31.48
CA VAL A 806 -33.96 15.00 -32.84
C VAL A 806 -33.68 13.88 -33.84
N THR A 807 -34.62 13.64 -34.75
CA THR A 807 -34.50 12.55 -35.75
C THR A 807 -34.03 13.02 -37.12
N ASP A 808 -34.06 14.33 -37.41
CA ASP A 808 -33.60 14.86 -38.70
C ASP A 808 -32.07 14.96 -38.74
N LEU A 809 -31.45 14.21 -39.65
CA LEU A 809 -29.99 14.11 -39.75
C LEU A 809 -29.30 15.45 -40.03
N LYS A 810 -29.97 16.39 -40.71
CA LYS A 810 -29.40 17.72 -40.96
C LYS A 810 -29.46 18.57 -39.70
N GLU A 811 -30.55 18.49 -38.92
CA GLU A 811 -30.64 19.15 -37.62
C GLU A 811 -29.62 18.59 -36.62
N ILE A 812 -29.37 17.27 -36.63
CA ILE A 812 -28.31 16.65 -35.82
C ILE A 812 -26.93 17.20 -36.21
N ALA A 813 -26.59 17.18 -37.50
CA ALA A 813 -25.32 17.72 -37.99
C ALA A 813 -25.16 19.20 -37.63
N GLN A 814 -26.20 20.00 -37.83
CA GLN A 814 -26.17 21.43 -37.51
C GLN A 814 -26.01 21.68 -36.01
N ALA A 815 -26.62 20.87 -35.15
CA ALA A 815 -26.50 21.01 -33.69
C ALA A 815 -25.04 20.83 -33.23
N VAL A 816 -24.31 19.88 -33.81
CA VAL A 816 -22.87 19.68 -33.53
C VAL A 816 -22.05 20.83 -34.09
N LEU A 817 -22.26 21.22 -35.36
CA LEU A 817 -21.57 22.35 -35.96
C LEU A 817 -21.73 23.64 -35.14
N ASP A 818 -22.95 23.90 -34.65
CA ASP A 818 -23.25 25.08 -33.83
C ASP A 818 -22.65 24.98 -32.42
N LYS A 819 -22.71 23.81 -31.77
CA LYS A 819 -22.19 23.58 -30.41
C LYS A 819 -20.68 23.86 -30.34
N TYR A 820 -19.93 23.36 -31.33
CA TYR A 820 -18.47 23.46 -31.36
C TYR A 820 -17.95 24.59 -32.27
N ASN A 821 -18.85 25.43 -32.79
CA ASN A 821 -18.51 26.57 -33.64
C ASN A 821 -17.66 26.19 -34.88
N PHE A 822 -18.02 25.08 -35.51
CA PHE A 822 -17.38 24.58 -36.73
C PHE A 822 -17.91 25.29 -37.98
N THR A 823 -17.02 25.57 -38.93
CA THR A 823 -17.41 26.15 -40.22
C THR A 823 -17.66 25.05 -41.23
N SER A 824 -18.92 24.83 -41.61
CA SER A 824 -19.27 23.83 -42.64
C SER A 824 -19.15 24.38 -44.07
N ASP A 825 -18.80 23.51 -45.01
CA ASP A 825 -18.85 23.79 -46.45
C ASP A 825 -20.29 23.79 -47.01
N ASP A 826 -21.29 23.53 -46.16
CA ASP A 826 -22.73 23.50 -46.49
C ASP A 826 -23.11 22.43 -47.55
N THR A 827 -22.21 21.47 -47.77
CA THR A 827 -22.41 20.33 -48.67
C THR A 827 -22.78 19.08 -47.88
N PHE A 828 -24.07 18.71 -47.95
CA PHE A 828 -24.59 17.52 -47.30
C PHE A 828 -24.91 16.42 -48.31
N LYS A 829 -24.43 15.20 -48.07
CA LYS A 829 -24.63 14.04 -48.93
C LYS A 829 -25.28 12.90 -48.15
N LYS A 830 -26.46 12.47 -48.60
CA LYS A 830 -27.13 11.29 -48.01
C LYS A 830 -26.36 10.03 -48.38
N THR A 831 -26.12 9.19 -47.39
CA THR A 831 -25.42 7.91 -47.52
C THR A 831 -26.05 6.85 -46.61
N LYS A 832 -25.43 5.68 -46.51
CA LYS A 832 -25.66 4.72 -45.43
C LYS A 832 -24.36 4.32 -44.78
N VAL A 833 -24.33 4.28 -43.45
CA VAL A 833 -23.18 3.81 -42.65
C VAL A 833 -23.69 2.81 -41.62
N GLY A 834 -23.04 1.65 -41.49
CA GLY A 834 -23.47 0.60 -40.56
C GLY A 834 -24.92 0.14 -40.74
N GLY A 835 -25.49 0.29 -41.95
CA GLY A 835 -26.90 -0.01 -42.26
C GLY A 835 -27.91 1.11 -41.93
N LEU A 836 -27.51 2.15 -41.21
CA LEU A 836 -28.32 3.32 -40.88
C LEU A 836 -28.33 4.34 -42.03
N ASP A 837 -29.41 5.12 -42.12
CA ASP A 837 -29.41 6.32 -42.96
C ASP A 837 -28.48 7.36 -42.33
N ALA A 838 -27.59 7.94 -43.14
CA ALA A 838 -26.59 8.88 -42.67
C ALA A 838 -26.50 10.11 -43.58
N LEU A 839 -25.96 11.20 -43.05
CA LEU A 839 -25.73 12.46 -43.77
C LEU A 839 -24.27 12.87 -43.64
N GLU A 840 -23.49 12.72 -44.71
CA GLU A 840 -22.08 13.11 -44.77
C GLU A 840 -21.95 14.63 -45.01
N PHE A 841 -20.94 15.23 -44.40
CA PHE A 841 -20.57 16.64 -44.56
C PHE A 841 -19.11 16.88 -44.17
N THR A 842 -18.59 18.05 -44.55
CA THR A 842 -17.25 18.51 -44.17
C THR A 842 -17.34 19.80 -43.37
N PHE A 843 -16.36 20.01 -42.50
CA PHE A 843 -16.23 21.22 -41.70
C PHE A 843 -14.77 21.56 -41.41
N HIS A 844 -14.55 22.78 -40.93
CA HIS A 844 -13.22 23.32 -40.63
C HIS A 844 -13.23 24.06 -39.30
N TYR A 845 -12.13 23.96 -38.58
CA TYR A 845 -11.86 24.73 -37.36
C TYR A 845 -10.36 24.91 -37.15
N THR A 846 -9.99 25.78 -36.22
CA THR A 846 -8.59 26.03 -35.85
C THR A 846 -8.47 25.88 -34.35
N ASN A 847 -7.44 25.16 -33.90
CA ASN A 847 -7.04 25.08 -32.51
C ASN A 847 -5.54 25.45 -32.36
N ASP A 848 -4.95 25.17 -31.21
CA ASP A 848 -3.56 25.51 -30.93
C ASP A 848 -2.54 24.67 -31.74
N THR A 849 -2.93 23.51 -32.26
CA THR A 849 -2.05 22.61 -33.03
C THR A 849 -2.14 22.81 -34.54
N GLY A 850 -3.20 23.46 -35.05
CA GLY A 850 -3.29 23.86 -36.45
C GLY A 850 -4.71 24.14 -36.97
N ASP A 851 -4.80 24.27 -38.30
CA ASP A 851 -6.07 24.32 -39.03
C ASP A 851 -6.49 22.88 -39.37
N PHE A 852 -7.68 22.48 -38.93
CA PHE A 852 -8.23 21.15 -39.11
C PHE A 852 -9.32 21.14 -40.17
N THR A 853 -9.31 20.08 -40.99
CA THR A 853 -10.44 19.69 -41.82
C THR A 853 -11.07 18.45 -41.21
N GLY A 854 -12.38 18.48 -41.03
CA GLY A 854 -13.20 17.35 -40.58
C GLY A 854 -14.05 16.79 -41.72
N HIS A 855 -14.06 15.48 -41.86
CA HIS A 855 -15.01 14.74 -42.70
C HIS A 855 -15.87 13.88 -41.77
N ALA A 856 -17.19 14.12 -41.78
CA ALA A 856 -18.10 13.55 -40.80
C ALA A 856 -19.39 13.02 -41.42
N PHE A 857 -20.10 12.19 -40.66
CA PHE A 857 -21.47 11.79 -40.96
C PHE A 857 -22.36 11.80 -39.72
N ALA A 858 -23.59 12.28 -39.89
CA ALA A 858 -24.62 12.23 -38.85
C ALA A 858 -25.51 11.00 -39.00
N VAL A 859 -25.85 10.35 -37.89
CA VAL A 859 -26.80 9.23 -37.78
C VAL A 859 -27.80 9.46 -36.65
N TYR A 860 -28.93 8.74 -36.69
CA TYR A 860 -29.91 8.71 -35.60
C TYR A 860 -30.12 7.28 -35.12
N ARG A 861 -30.12 7.09 -33.81
CA ARG A 861 -30.29 5.80 -33.12
C ARG A 861 -31.67 5.76 -32.49
N GLU A 862 -32.61 5.07 -33.15
CA GLU A 862 -34.02 5.05 -32.76
C GLU A 862 -34.24 4.43 -31.38
N GLU A 863 -33.50 3.36 -31.07
CA GLU A 863 -33.54 2.63 -29.80
C GLU A 863 -32.98 3.43 -28.62
N LEU A 864 -32.09 4.38 -28.89
CA LEU A 864 -31.52 5.26 -27.88
C LEU A 864 -32.29 6.57 -27.75
N GLY A 865 -32.91 7.04 -28.85
CA GLY A 865 -33.51 8.37 -28.93
C GLY A 865 -32.53 9.50 -29.27
N TYR A 866 -31.28 9.18 -29.63
CA TYR A 866 -30.20 10.15 -29.81
C TYR A 866 -29.70 10.23 -31.26
N GLY A 867 -29.35 11.45 -31.68
CA GLY A 867 -28.52 11.69 -32.87
C GLY A 867 -27.04 11.68 -32.51
N MET A 868 -26.18 11.24 -33.42
CA MET A 868 -24.72 11.17 -33.22
C MET A 868 -23.99 11.65 -34.49
N VAL A 869 -22.79 12.20 -34.33
CA VAL A 869 -21.93 12.63 -35.45
C VAL A 869 -20.54 12.06 -35.26
N PHE A 870 -20.11 11.23 -36.21
CA PHE A 870 -18.77 10.66 -36.24
C PHE A 870 -17.91 11.46 -37.21
N SER A 871 -16.70 11.82 -36.83
CA SER A 871 -15.76 12.59 -37.66
C SER A 871 -14.36 12.00 -37.66
N SER A 872 -13.70 12.14 -38.80
CA SER A 872 -12.25 12.10 -38.94
C SER A 872 -11.76 13.52 -39.11
N GLU A 873 -10.79 13.94 -38.31
CA GLU A 873 -10.30 15.33 -38.29
C GLU A 873 -8.78 15.35 -38.34
N ALA A 874 -8.19 16.11 -39.26
CA ALA A 874 -6.74 16.23 -39.33
C ALA A 874 -6.28 17.54 -39.97
N THR A 875 -5.03 17.91 -39.72
CA THR A 875 -4.38 19.05 -40.38
C THR A 875 -3.96 18.75 -41.83
N ASP A 876 -3.88 17.47 -42.20
CA ASP A 876 -3.56 17.00 -43.56
C ASP A 876 -4.79 16.31 -44.18
N PRO A 877 -5.33 16.81 -45.31
CA PRO A 877 -6.49 16.21 -45.97
C PRO A 877 -6.34 14.72 -46.33
N ASP A 878 -5.13 14.24 -46.62
CA ASP A 878 -4.93 12.82 -46.95
C ASP A 878 -5.16 11.91 -45.72
N ASN A 879 -4.83 12.41 -44.52
CA ASN A 879 -5.08 11.71 -43.26
C ASN A 879 -6.57 11.74 -42.90
N VAL A 880 -7.28 12.84 -43.18
CA VAL A 880 -8.73 12.95 -42.98
C VAL A 880 -9.45 11.81 -43.71
N GLU A 881 -9.18 11.66 -45.01
CA GLU A 881 -9.86 10.65 -45.83
C GLU A 881 -9.45 9.22 -45.44
N SER A 882 -8.18 9.01 -45.07
CA SER A 882 -7.69 7.69 -44.66
C SER A 882 -8.35 7.21 -43.36
N ASN A 883 -8.42 8.07 -42.34
CA ASN A 883 -9.05 7.75 -41.06
C ASN A 883 -10.59 7.69 -41.17
N TYR A 884 -11.19 8.50 -42.06
CA TYR A 884 -12.63 8.42 -42.36
C TYR A 884 -13.00 7.08 -42.99
N GLN A 885 -12.21 6.61 -43.95
CA GLN A 885 -12.42 5.29 -44.56
C GLN A 885 -12.22 4.17 -43.54
N LEU A 886 -11.25 4.30 -42.63
CA LEU A 886 -11.04 3.35 -41.53
C LEU A 886 -12.26 3.28 -40.62
N PHE A 887 -12.87 4.41 -40.25
CA PHE A 887 -14.15 4.43 -39.53
C PHE A 887 -15.23 3.65 -40.29
N LEU A 888 -15.41 3.91 -41.59
CA LEU A 888 -16.44 3.24 -42.39
C LEU A 888 -16.23 1.72 -42.50
N ASP A 889 -14.97 1.29 -42.58
CA ASP A 889 -14.62 -0.12 -42.73
C ASP A 889 -14.79 -0.91 -41.42
N HIS A 890 -14.67 -0.25 -40.27
CA HIS A 890 -14.61 -0.89 -38.95
C HIS A 890 -15.71 -0.47 -37.96
N LEU A 891 -16.58 0.50 -38.29
CA LEU A 891 -17.70 0.90 -37.44
C LEU A 891 -18.87 -0.07 -37.54
N GLN A 892 -19.29 -0.59 -36.39
CA GLN A 892 -20.45 -1.46 -36.24
C GLN A 892 -21.40 -0.89 -35.19
N PHE A 893 -22.70 -0.95 -35.46
CA PHE A 893 -23.75 -0.58 -34.51
C PHE A 893 -24.47 -1.83 -34.01
N PHE A 894 -24.78 -1.83 -32.71
CA PHE A 894 -25.59 -2.87 -32.06
C PHE A 894 -26.62 -2.23 -31.11
N ASP A 895 -27.66 -2.99 -30.78
CA ASP A 895 -28.76 -2.51 -29.94
C ASP A 895 -28.35 -2.51 -28.46
N ALA A 896 -27.88 -1.37 -27.96
CA ALA A 896 -27.49 -1.16 -26.57
C ALA A 896 -28.63 -1.43 -25.57
N THR A 897 -29.89 -1.23 -25.96
CA THR A 897 -31.03 -1.53 -25.06
C THR A 897 -31.17 -3.03 -24.84
N LYS A 898 -30.85 -3.86 -25.85
CA LYS A 898 -30.81 -5.32 -25.70
C LYS A 898 -29.61 -5.79 -24.86
N VAL A 899 -28.48 -5.10 -24.93
CA VAL A 899 -27.32 -5.39 -24.08
C VAL A 899 -27.65 -5.07 -22.62
N ARG A 900 -28.23 -3.89 -22.35
CA ARG A 900 -28.69 -3.51 -21.01
C ARG A 900 -29.81 -4.40 -20.47
N ALA A 901 -30.72 -4.86 -21.32
CA ALA A 901 -31.80 -5.77 -20.91
C ALA A 901 -31.32 -7.17 -20.47
N LYS A 902 -30.04 -7.51 -20.69
CA LYS A 902 -29.42 -8.75 -20.20
C LYS A 902 -28.72 -8.58 -18.86
N ASP A 903 -28.61 -7.35 -18.35
CA ASP A 903 -28.05 -7.10 -17.03
C ASP A 903 -28.86 -7.88 -15.97
N THR A 904 -28.13 -8.62 -15.14
CA THR A 904 -28.68 -9.51 -14.10
C THR A 904 -28.54 -8.97 -12.68
N GLY A 905 -28.21 -7.68 -12.53
CA GLY A 905 -28.19 -6.98 -11.25
C GLY A 905 -29.47 -7.19 -10.44
N VAL A 906 -29.31 -7.38 -9.14
CA VAL A 906 -30.43 -7.69 -8.23
C VAL A 906 -30.82 -6.49 -7.37
N TRP A 907 -30.11 -5.37 -7.49
CA TRP A 907 -30.42 -4.09 -6.87
C TRP A 907 -30.84 -3.05 -7.89
N SER A 908 -31.66 -2.11 -7.44
CA SER A 908 -32.06 -0.93 -8.20
C SER A 908 -31.97 0.29 -7.29
N SER A 909 -31.92 1.49 -7.87
CA SER A 909 -31.95 2.74 -7.12
C SER A 909 -33.36 3.32 -7.15
N ASP A 910 -33.89 3.71 -5.98
CA ASP A 910 -35.14 4.44 -5.87
C ASP A 910 -34.95 5.74 -5.08
N SER A 911 -35.93 6.64 -5.18
CA SER A 911 -35.91 7.95 -4.56
C SER A 911 -37.27 8.32 -3.99
N PHE A 912 -37.32 8.74 -2.73
CA PHE A 912 -38.56 9.25 -2.11
C PHE A 912 -38.78 10.75 -2.40
N THR A 913 -37.68 11.51 -2.41
CA THR A 913 -37.57 12.91 -2.85
C THR A 913 -36.43 13.03 -3.85
N SER A 914 -36.33 14.17 -4.55
CA SER A 914 -35.19 14.46 -5.43
C SER A 914 -33.83 14.53 -4.73
N GLU A 915 -33.79 14.55 -3.39
CA GLU A 915 -32.58 14.64 -2.57
C GLU A 915 -32.23 13.30 -1.90
N THR A 916 -33.13 12.31 -1.95
CA THR A 916 -32.93 11.01 -1.29
C THR A 916 -32.80 9.92 -2.31
N HIS A 917 -31.71 9.16 -2.24
CA HIS A 917 -31.45 8.02 -3.11
C HIS A 917 -31.08 6.83 -2.24
N PHE A 918 -31.63 5.66 -2.53
CA PHE A 918 -31.31 4.45 -1.76
C PHE A 918 -31.50 3.19 -2.61
N PRO A 919 -30.68 2.15 -2.36
CA PRO A 919 -30.81 0.90 -3.08
C PRO A 919 -32.01 0.10 -2.56
N VAL A 920 -32.70 -0.59 -3.46
CA VAL A 920 -33.82 -1.49 -3.18
C VAL A 920 -33.64 -2.76 -4.01
N PRO A 921 -33.88 -3.97 -3.46
CA PRO A 921 -33.85 -5.18 -4.27
C PRO A 921 -34.84 -5.07 -5.43
N THR A 922 -34.46 -5.50 -6.64
CA THR A 922 -35.35 -5.46 -7.82
C THR A 922 -36.62 -6.29 -7.61
N THR A 923 -36.53 -7.34 -6.79
CA THR A 923 -37.68 -8.17 -6.40
C THR A 923 -38.61 -7.49 -5.40
N TRP A 924 -38.24 -6.37 -4.79
CA TRP A 924 -39.09 -5.61 -3.87
C TRP A 924 -39.76 -4.41 -4.54
N MET A 925 -39.50 -4.22 -5.85
CA MET A 925 -40.05 -3.15 -6.65
C MET A 925 -41.38 -3.54 -7.32
N PRO A 926 -42.28 -2.58 -7.57
CA PRO A 926 -42.20 -1.18 -7.13
C PRO A 926 -42.59 -1.02 -5.66
N GLY A 927 -42.00 -0.06 -4.95
CA GLY A 927 -42.56 0.36 -3.67
C GLY A 927 -43.86 1.14 -3.84
N ALA A 928 -44.71 1.18 -2.81
CA ALA A 928 -45.94 1.98 -2.82
C ALA A 928 -46.43 2.35 -1.41
N GLU A 929 -47.38 3.28 -1.33
CA GLU A 929 -48.19 3.48 -0.12
C GLU A 929 -49.05 2.22 0.15
N ASP A 930 -48.92 1.65 1.35
CA ASP A 930 -49.70 0.46 1.75
C ASP A 930 -51.10 0.77 2.25
N VAL A 931 -51.26 1.91 2.92
CA VAL A 931 -52.53 2.32 3.52
C VAL A 931 -52.88 3.70 3.01
N LYS A 932 -54.12 3.85 2.54
CA LYS A 932 -54.69 5.15 2.21
C LYS A 932 -54.65 6.02 3.47
N ASP A 933 -53.83 7.07 3.46
CA ASP A 933 -53.52 7.99 4.58
C ASP A 933 -52.24 7.67 5.40
N SER A 934 -51.46 6.63 5.07
CA SER A 934 -50.08 6.48 5.56
C SER A 934 -49.14 7.38 4.77
N LYS A 935 -48.14 7.96 5.44
CA LYS A 935 -47.07 8.72 4.76
C LYS A 935 -45.93 7.82 4.28
N TRP A 936 -45.79 6.64 4.91
CA TRP A 936 -44.71 5.71 4.64
C TRP A 936 -44.84 5.06 3.26
N TRP A 937 -43.71 5.01 2.57
CA TRP A 937 -43.55 4.25 1.33
C TRP A 937 -42.95 2.89 1.65
N TYR A 938 -43.66 1.80 1.33
CA TYR A 938 -43.30 0.44 1.70
C TYR A 938 -42.71 -0.33 0.53
N TYR A 939 -41.76 -1.19 0.85
CA TYR A 939 -41.12 -2.15 -0.03
C TYR A 939 -41.24 -3.54 0.59
N HIS A 940 -41.95 -4.44 -0.11
CA HIS A 940 -42.18 -5.82 0.32
C HIS A 940 -41.51 -6.80 -0.63
N PRO A 941 -41.04 -7.97 -0.13
CA PRO A 941 -40.60 -9.05 -0.98
C PRO A 941 -41.65 -9.42 -2.05
N ASN A 942 -41.26 -9.36 -3.32
CA ASN A 942 -42.14 -9.62 -4.47
C ASN A 942 -43.38 -8.71 -4.54
N ASP A 943 -43.32 -7.53 -3.90
CA ASP A 943 -44.47 -6.62 -3.71
C ASP A 943 -45.67 -7.31 -3.02
N ASP A 944 -45.40 -8.34 -2.19
CA ASP A 944 -46.42 -9.03 -1.41
C ASP A 944 -46.68 -8.32 -0.07
N LYS A 945 -47.68 -7.45 -0.05
CA LYS A 945 -48.14 -6.70 1.13
C LYS A 945 -48.64 -7.60 2.28
N THR A 946 -48.76 -8.91 2.07
CA THR A 946 -49.11 -9.86 3.14
C THR A 946 -47.88 -10.44 3.85
N ASP A 947 -46.67 -10.24 3.31
CA ASP A 947 -45.43 -10.61 3.97
C ASP A 947 -45.15 -9.60 5.12
N PRO A 948 -44.97 -10.06 6.36
CA PRO A 948 -44.62 -9.18 7.48
C PRO A 948 -43.20 -8.61 7.38
N THR A 949 -42.42 -9.02 6.39
CA THR A 949 -41.09 -8.49 6.10
C THR A 949 -41.21 -7.26 5.20
N PHE A 950 -40.66 -6.12 5.62
CA PHE A 950 -40.63 -4.92 4.78
C PHE A 950 -39.52 -3.95 5.16
N ALA A 951 -39.24 -3.03 4.24
CA ALA A 951 -38.58 -1.76 4.49
C ALA A 951 -39.54 -0.63 4.16
N ALA A 952 -39.56 0.43 4.98
CA ALA A 952 -40.36 1.61 4.71
C ALA A 952 -39.55 2.88 4.93
N VAL A 953 -39.78 3.89 4.10
CA VAL A 953 -39.08 5.18 4.13
C VAL A 953 -40.09 6.31 4.26
N GLU A 954 -39.71 7.34 5.03
CA GLU A 954 -40.47 8.60 5.13
C GLU A 954 -39.52 9.79 5.32
N VAL A 955 -39.88 10.93 4.73
CA VAL A 955 -39.18 12.21 4.89
C VAL A 955 -40.12 13.28 5.44
N TYR A 956 -39.80 13.79 6.62
CA TYR A 956 -40.64 14.74 7.33
C TYR A 956 -40.32 16.19 6.96
N LYS A 957 -41.21 17.12 7.34
CA LYS A 957 -40.92 18.55 7.22
C LYS A 957 -39.87 18.99 8.23
N SER A 958 -39.19 20.09 7.92
CA SER A 958 -38.20 20.69 8.82
C SER A 958 -38.74 20.88 10.25
N SER A 959 -37.95 20.47 11.25
CA SER A 959 -38.23 20.60 12.67
C SER A 959 -36.99 21.05 13.44
N ASP A 960 -37.21 21.72 14.59
CA ASP A 960 -36.15 22.06 15.55
C ASP A 960 -35.99 20.98 16.65
N ASP A 961 -36.81 19.91 16.62
CA ASP A 961 -36.73 18.80 17.57
C ASP A 961 -35.47 17.95 17.33
N ASP A 962 -34.95 17.36 18.41
CA ASP A 962 -33.80 16.47 18.31
C ASP A 962 -34.16 15.06 17.81
N VAL A 963 -33.14 14.33 17.35
CA VAL A 963 -33.29 12.98 16.77
C VAL A 963 -33.92 12.00 17.77
N ALA A 964 -33.68 12.15 19.08
CA ALA A 964 -34.19 11.24 20.10
C ALA A 964 -35.70 11.43 20.35
N SER A 965 -36.15 12.68 20.30
CA SER A 965 -37.57 13.05 20.37
C SER A 965 -38.31 12.47 19.17
N TRP A 966 -37.77 12.67 17.96
CA TRP A 966 -38.32 12.06 16.74
C TRP A 966 -38.40 10.53 16.81
N LEU A 967 -37.33 9.86 17.25
CA LEU A 967 -37.34 8.40 17.38
C LEU A 967 -38.44 7.92 18.35
N THR A 968 -38.67 8.65 19.44
CA THR A 968 -39.70 8.33 20.42
C THR A 968 -41.11 8.57 19.87
N ASP A 969 -41.32 9.68 19.18
CA ASP A 969 -42.62 10.02 18.58
C ASP A 969 -42.99 9.03 17.50
N LEU A 970 -42.04 8.64 16.65
CA LEU A 970 -42.27 7.63 15.62
C LEU A 970 -42.56 6.24 16.19
N LEU A 971 -41.86 5.81 17.24
CA LEU A 971 -42.21 4.57 17.94
C LEU A 971 -43.66 4.58 18.45
N ASN A 972 -44.10 5.72 19.00
CA ASN A 972 -45.48 5.89 19.45
C ASN A 972 -46.48 5.90 18.29
N GLU A 973 -46.10 6.47 17.14
CA GLU A 973 -46.93 6.53 15.93
C GLU A 973 -47.12 5.16 15.29
N VAL A 974 -46.03 4.39 15.07
CA VAL A 974 -46.07 3.22 14.18
C VAL A 974 -46.17 1.88 14.90
N VAL A 975 -45.69 1.77 16.15
CA VAL A 975 -45.54 0.46 16.82
C VAL A 975 -46.08 0.34 18.25
N ALA A 976 -46.29 1.44 18.98
CA ALA A 976 -46.72 1.36 20.39
C ALA A 976 -48.10 0.72 20.60
N ASP A 977 -48.98 0.80 19.60
CA ASP A 977 -50.32 0.19 19.66
C ASP A 977 -50.34 -1.28 19.16
N LYS A 978 -49.19 -1.84 18.74
CA LYS A 978 -49.08 -3.22 18.26
C LYS A 978 -49.21 -4.23 19.42
N PRO A 979 -49.85 -5.40 19.21
CA PRO A 979 -50.00 -6.42 20.24
C PRO A 979 -48.65 -6.89 20.79
N ASP A 980 -48.54 -7.01 22.11
CA ASP A 980 -47.34 -7.47 22.82
C ASP A 980 -46.04 -6.69 22.50
N TYR A 981 -46.17 -5.40 22.12
CA TYR A 981 -45.04 -4.50 21.86
C TYR A 981 -44.06 -4.43 23.04
N LYS A 982 -42.77 -4.55 22.73
CA LYS A 982 -41.65 -4.39 23.67
C LYS A 982 -40.51 -3.64 23.01
N LEU A 983 -40.11 -2.51 23.60
CA LEU A 983 -38.84 -1.88 23.28
C LEU A 983 -37.69 -2.74 23.82
N VAL A 984 -36.77 -3.15 22.95
CA VAL A 984 -35.63 -4.00 23.28
C VAL A 984 -34.40 -3.16 23.60
N SER A 985 -34.06 -2.23 22.72
CA SER A 985 -32.87 -1.36 22.88
C SER A 985 -32.99 -0.08 22.06
N GLN A 986 -32.20 0.92 22.44
CA GLN A 986 -31.94 2.12 21.65
C GLN A 986 -30.44 2.35 21.61
N ASP A 987 -29.90 2.68 20.44
CA ASP A 987 -28.47 2.94 20.25
C ASP A 987 -28.25 3.80 19.00
N LYS A 988 -26.99 4.03 18.63
CA LYS A 988 -26.58 4.69 17.39
C LYS A 988 -25.96 3.70 16.43
N TYR A 989 -26.35 3.83 15.16
CA TYR A 989 -25.72 3.16 14.04
C TYR A 989 -24.92 4.20 13.25
N TYR A 990 -23.61 4.08 13.26
CA TYR A 990 -22.72 4.88 12.43
C TYR A 990 -22.64 4.20 11.05
N GLY A 991 -23.41 4.68 10.08
CA GLY A 991 -23.34 4.21 8.69
C GLY A 991 -22.27 4.95 7.90
N GLU A 992 -22.01 4.53 6.67
CA GLU A 992 -20.95 5.13 5.83
C GLU A 992 -21.25 6.55 5.37
N LYS A 993 -22.54 6.88 5.15
CA LYS A 993 -22.97 8.25 4.78
C LYS A 993 -23.67 8.99 5.92
N ASN A 994 -24.35 8.26 6.80
CA ASN A 994 -25.27 8.84 7.77
C ASN A 994 -25.12 8.17 9.13
N THR A 995 -25.18 8.96 10.20
CA THR A 995 -25.37 8.45 11.56
C THR A 995 -26.85 8.41 11.89
N TRP A 996 -27.32 7.25 12.33
CA TRP A 996 -28.73 7.00 12.63
C TRP A 996 -28.90 6.68 14.11
N ASN A 997 -29.82 7.37 14.79
CA ASN A 997 -30.33 6.85 16.05
C ASN A 997 -31.36 5.78 15.74
N PHE A 998 -31.35 4.66 16.45
CA PHE A 998 -32.32 3.61 16.20
C PHE A 998 -32.90 3.00 17.46
N ALA A 999 -34.06 2.38 17.31
CA ALA A 999 -34.72 1.59 18.33
C ALA A 999 -35.02 0.20 17.78
N THR A 1000 -34.64 -0.84 18.52
CA THR A 1000 -35.08 -2.23 18.27
C THR A 1000 -36.27 -2.55 19.14
N PHE A 1001 -37.29 -3.18 18.57
CA PHE A 1001 -38.50 -3.59 19.28
C PHE A 1001 -38.98 -4.95 18.79
N THR A 1002 -39.86 -5.58 19.55
CA THR A 1002 -40.64 -6.76 19.12
C THR A 1002 -42.12 -6.55 19.35
N HIS A 1003 -42.95 -7.25 18.57
CA HIS A 1003 -44.40 -7.33 18.77
C HIS A 1003 -44.94 -8.62 18.14
N THR A 1004 -46.23 -8.91 18.31
CA THR A 1004 -46.90 -10.03 17.63
C THR A 1004 -47.46 -9.58 16.27
N GLY A 1005 -47.17 -10.35 15.22
CA GLY A 1005 -47.67 -10.14 13.86
C GLY A 1005 -49.10 -10.65 13.66
N ASP A 1006 -49.67 -10.38 12.48
CA ASP A 1006 -51.06 -10.70 12.17
C ASP A 1006 -51.36 -12.21 12.14
N ASN A 1007 -50.34 -13.05 11.93
CA ASN A 1007 -50.46 -14.52 11.97
C ASN A 1007 -50.06 -15.12 13.33
N GLY A 1008 -49.77 -14.29 14.34
CA GLY A 1008 -49.36 -14.69 15.69
C GLY A 1008 -47.86 -15.01 15.84
N GLU A 1009 -47.05 -14.76 14.81
CA GLU A 1009 -45.60 -14.83 14.83
C GLU A 1009 -44.98 -13.67 15.63
N GLU A 1010 -43.78 -13.86 16.19
CA GLU A 1010 -43.03 -12.77 16.82
C GLU A 1010 -42.26 -11.99 15.75
N ILE A 1011 -42.53 -10.70 15.63
CA ILE A 1011 -41.86 -9.78 14.72
C ILE A 1011 -40.78 -9.02 15.48
N THR A 1012 -39.61 -8.89 14.86
CA THR A 1012 -38.58 -7.96 15.29
C THR A 1012 -38.55 -6.81 14.29
N GLY A 1013 -38.52 -5.58 14.82
CA GLY A 1013 -38.41 -4.39 14.00
C GLY A 1013 -37.32 -3.45 14.49
N ARG A 1014 -36.84 -2.62 13.56
CA ARG A 1014 -35.96 -1.50 13.86
C ARG A 1014 -36.42 -0.25 13.15
N LEU A 1015 -36.45 0.84 13.91
CA LEU A 1015 -36.74 2.18 13.40
C LEU A 1015 -35.48 3.03 13.50
N TYR A 1016 -35.07 3.64 12.39
CA TYR A 1016 -33.89 4.48 12.25
C TYR A 1016 -34.32 5.92 11.96
N VAL A 1017 -33.67 6.89 12.61
CA VAL A 1017 -33.90 8.32 12.39
C VAL A 1017 -32.58 9.05 12.30
N THR A 1018 -32.45 9.92 11.30
CA THR A 1018 -31.40 10.93 11.21
C THR A 1018 -31.98 12.29 10.85
N ILE A 1019 -31.27 13.37 11.18
CA ILE A 1019 -31.68 14.73 10.83
C ILE A 1019 -30.54 15.40 10.07
N LYS A 1020 -30.81 15.83 8.84
CA LYS A 1020 -29.88 16.63 8.02
C LYS A 1020 -30.59 17.92 7.61
N ASN A 1021 -29.92 19.07 7.73
CA ASN A 1021 -30.52 20.38 7.41
C ASN A 1021 -31.89 20.64 8.07
N LYS A 1022 -32.06 20.19 9.33
CA LYS A 1022 -33.31 20.22 10.11
C LYS A 1022 -34.44 19.35 9.56
N VAL A 1023 -34.21 18.55 8.53
CA VAL A 1023 -35.18 17.62 7.94
C VAL A 1023 -34.97 16.25 8.58
N PRO A 1024 -36.00 15.65 9.21
CA PRO A 1024 -35.95 14.28 9.71
C PRO A 1024 -36.19 13.27 8.58
N TYR A 1025 -35.32 12.26 8.51
CA TYR A 1025 -35.40 11.13 7.60
C TYR A 1025 -35.56 9.87 8.45
N ALA A 1026 -36.50 9.01 8.09
CA ALA A 1026 -36.78 7.80 8.83
C ALA A 1026 -36.81 6.56 7.93
N ILE A 1027 -36.27 5.46 8.45
CA ILE A 1027 -36.32 4.14 7.82
C ILE A 1027 -36.82 3.13 8.84
N TRP A 1028 -37.76 2.29 8.43
CA TRP A 1028 -38.38 1.27 9.26
C TRP A 1028 -38.21 -0.10 8.62
N PHE A 1029 -37.69 -1.05 9.38
CA PHE A 1029 -37.54 -2.44 8.96
C PHE A 1029 -38.30 -3.37 9.90
N GLU A 1030 -39.02 -4.35 9.35
CA GLU A 1030 -39.58 -5.47 10.10
C GLU A 1030 -39.33 -6.79 9.37
N ALA A 1031 -39.24 -7.87 10.15
CA ALA A 1031 -39.27 -9.24 9.66
C ALA A 1031 -39.68 -10.18 10.81
N PRO A 1032 -40.12 -11.41 10.51
CA PRO A 1032 -40.21 -12.47 11.51
C PRO A 1032 -38.89 -12.58 12.28
N THR A 1033 -38.96 -12.65 13.61
CA THR A 1033 -37.79 -12.61 14.50
C THR A 1033 -36.73 -13.65 14.15
N GLU A 1034 -37.17 -14.82 13.68
CA GLU A 1034 -36.30 -15.91 13.24
C GLU A 1034 -35.49 -15.59 11.96
N LYS A 1035 -35.98 -14.67 11.12
CA LYS A 1035 -35.34 -14.23 9.86
C LYS A 1035 -34.67 -12.86 9.96
N PHE A 1036 -35.03 -12.06 10.96
CA PHE A 1036 -34.63 -10.65 11.04
C PHE A 1036 -33.12 -10.44 10.91
N ASN A 1037 -32.29 -11.23 11.59
CA ASN A 1037 -30.84 -11.05 11.52
C ASN A 1037 -30.26 -11.33 10.12
N GLU A 1038 -30.77 -12.35 9.43
CA GLU A 1038 -30.37 -12.70 8.07
C GLU A 1038 -30.81 -11.61 7.09
N THR A 1039 -32.10 -11.22 7.14
CA THR A 1039 -32.63 -10.13 6.31
C THR A 1039 -31.94 -8.80 6.59
N PHE A 1040 -31.64 -8.51 7.86
CA PHE A 1040 -30.95 -7.29 8.24
C PHE A 1040 -29.54 -7.24 7.64
N THR A 1041 -28.82 -8.36 7.68
CA THR A 1041 -27.45 -8.45 7.13
C THR A 1041 -27.46 -8.38 5.61
N ASN A 1042 -28.36 -9.12 4.95
CA ASN A 1042 -28.34 -9.31 3.50
C ASN A 1042 -29.13 -8.26 2.72
N ILE A 1043 -30.00 -7.49 3.38
CA ILE A 1043 -30.88 -6.51 2.71
C ILE A 1043 -30.87 -5.17 3.46
N PHE A 1044 -31.34 -5.14 4.71
CA PHE A 1044 -31.61 -3.85 5.38
C PHE A 1044 -30.35 -3.02 5.62
N THR A 1045 -29.20 -3.65 5.88
CA THR A 1045 -27.92 -2.94 6.04
C THR A 1045 -27.48 -2.29 4.73
N ILE A 1046 -27.66 -2.97 3.59
CA ILE A 1046 -27.33 -2.43 2.26
C ILE A 1046 -28.22 -1.22 1.95
N MET A 1047 -29.52 -1.31 2.21
CA MET A 1047 -30.45 -0.18 2.08
C MET A 1047 -30.06 0.98 3.00
N LEU A 1048 -29.68 0.70 4.25
CA LEU A 1048 -29.35 1.70 5.27
C LEU A 1048 -28.03 2.43 4.99
N ASP A 1049 -26.97 1.69 4.64
CA ASP A 1049 -25.66 2.28 4.32
C ASP A 1049 -25.68 3.01 2.97
N GLY A 1050 -26.44 2.49 1.99
CA GLY A 1050 -26.65 3.13 0.69
C GLY A 1050 -27.66 4.27 0.68
N PHE A 1051 -28.32 4.56 1.81
CA PHE A 1051 -29.24 5.69 1.90
C PHE A 1051 -28.46 7.01 1.86
N ARG A 1052 -28.55 7.71 0.73
CA ARG A 1052 -27.88 8.99 0.47
C ARG A 1052 -28.86 10.15 0.62
N ILE A 1053 -28.43 11.20 1.31
CA ILE A 1053 -29.16 12.46 1.46
C ILE A 1053 -28.30 13.56 0.86
N ASP A 1054 -28.65 14.00 -0.34
CA ASP A 1054 -27.96 15.06 -1.05
C ASP A 1054 -28.22 16.42 -0.43
N ASP A 1055 -27.26 17.34 -0.60
CA ASP A 1055 -27.52 18.73 -0.26
C ASP A 1055 -28.50 19.33 -1.28
N PRO A 1056 -29.43 20.20 -0.84
CA PRO A 1056 -30.35 20.86 -1.75
C PRO A 1056 -29.54 21.63 -2.80
N LYS A 1057 -29.81 21.39 -4.09
CA LYS A 1057 -29.16 22.13 -5.17
C LYS A 1057 -29.34 23.63 -4.91
N PRO A 1058 -28.28 24.46 -5.00
CA PRO A 1058 -28.45 25.90 -4.93
C PRO A 1058 -29.46 26.29 -6.01
N ASP A 1059 -30.54 26.93 -5.57
CA ASP A 1059 -31.67 27.31 -6.39
C ASP A 1059 -31.13 28.06 -7.62
N SER A 1060 -31.29 27.50 -8.83
CA SER A 1060 -30.74 28.05 -10.08
C SER A 1060 -31.45 29.33 -10.54
N SER A 1061 -32.10 30.01 -9.60
CA SER A 1061 -32.86 31.24 -9.76
C SER A 1061 -32.23 32.46 -9.07
N SER A 1062 -30.96 32.37 -8.60
CA SER A 1062 -30.20 33.53 -8.10
C SER A 1062 -29.43 34.28 -9.19
#